data_AF-A0A7Y3ABI7-F1
#
_entry.id   AF-A0A7Y3ABI7-F1
#
_cell.length_a   1.000
_cell.length_b   1.000
_cell.length_c   1.000
_cell.angle_alpha   90.00
_cell.angle_beta   90.00
_cell.angle_gamma   90.00
#
_symmetry.space_group_name_H-M   'P 1'
#
loop_
_entity.id
_entity.type
_entity.pdbx_description
1 polymer ?
#
loop_
_entity_poly.entity_id
_entity_poly.type
_entity_poly.pdbx_seq_one_letter_code
_entity_poly.pdbx_strand_id
1 'polypeptide(L)'
;MAQGTEEFGQGGPLADGFARVHYTRPDGEYGEFRLHLWEDTTESVTWENGLEITAGDGFGVYWDVGLQDDWEQVGFIVHRGDEKDPGSDMFLMASEHGREVWIVSGSDKIFTEVPDLQALPDGDIGKAQAYWPSSEALAWAIPDGDAEYRLYHSSNGSLELNAEGLVGGEYVTLTVDDAGLATDVTAKFPHLAGLTALTVPAATDVDALLTGQLAVAAIATDGRVLGATGLQIPGVIDDRYATTAALGVTFARDVPTMSVWAPTARSVRLHVFNTSSGTRADLIVAMDRDAQGVWSARGEASWVGKFYLYEVEVFAPTVGSVVRNVVTDPYSVSLATNSGKSQIIDLTDPTLAPLGWDDLEKPDLAAPEDIVLYELHVRDFSAIDQSVPEEFRGTYKAFTLPRSAGMDHLTKLADAGLTHVHLLPVFDIATIDEDPAARQEPDVDLASFPPDSSEQQAAIGEVRDLDAFNWGYDPFHYTVPEGSYSTSPDGAARILEFREMVQSLNEAGLRVVMDVVYNHTNASGQGQKSVLDRIVPGYYHRLDANGLVATSTCCANTATEHDMMRRLMVDSVVTWAEQYRVDGFRFDLMGHHMVDDMAAVRSALGQVDSTIYVYGEGWDFGEVGQNARGANATQLNVGGFGIGTFNDRIRDAVRGGSPFGGLQEQGFATGLYNDPNETDQGDAGDQLADLLLKGDQIRVGMAGNLADYAFESLTGEPITGSEVDYNGAPTGYTTDPQEVINYVSAHDNETFFDIVQTKSPLGTSMEDRARVQNLALDIVAFGQGIPFFHAGSELLRSKSLDKDSYNSGDWFNAIDFT
;
A
#
# COMPACT_ATOMS: atom_id res chain seq x y z
N MET A 1 -20.10 -28.05 -18.26
CA MET A 1 -20.24 -29.19 -19.20
C MET A 1 -19.09 -30.15 -18.94
N ALA A 2 -19.37 -31.45 -18.71
CA ALA A 2 -18.36 -32.48 -18.48
C ALA A 2 -17.55 -32.74 -19.77
N GLN A 3 -16.29 -32.32 -19.80
CA GLN A 3 -15.31 -32.66 -20.85
C GLN A 3 -14.00 -33.21 -20.27
N GLY A 4 -14.07 -34.08 -19.25
CA GLY A 4 -12.86 -34.68 -18.65
C GLY A 4 -12.97 -36.16 -18.23
N THR A 5 -14.16 -36.75 -18.15
CA THR A 5 -14.33 -38.09 -17.56
C THR A 5 -14.30 -39.26 -18.57
N GLU A 6 -14.13 -39.00 -19.88
CA GLU A 6 -14.09 -40.06 -20.91
C GLU A 6 -12.71 -40.76 -21.04
N GLU A 7 -11.64 -40.26 -20.39
CA GLU A 7 -10.29 -40.85 -20.54
C GLU A 7 -9.95 -41.97 -19.54
N PHE A 8 -10.67 -42.11 -18.44
CA PHE A 8 -10.36 -43.09 -17.40
C PHE A 8 -11.26 -44.33 -17.45
N GLY A 9 -10.65 -45.52 -17.39
CA GLY A 9 -11.37 -46.81 -17.42
C GLY A 9 -12.08 -47.12 -16.09
N GLN A 10 -12.63 -48.33 -15.93
CA GLN A 10 -13.10 -48.75 -14.59
C GLN A 10 -11.89 -49.01 -13.67
N GLY A 11 -11.87 -48.38 -12.49
CA GLY A 11 -10.82 -48.55 -11.48
C GLY A 11 -10.60 -50.02 -11.10
N GLY A 12 -9.35 -50.38 -10.85
CA GLY A 12 -8.99 -51.76 -10.45
C GLY A 12 -9.50 -52.11 -9.04
N PRO A 13 -9.56 -53.40 -8.66
CA PRO A 13 -9.99 -53.79 -7.32
C PRO A 13 -9.05 -53.21 -6.23
N LEU A 14 -9.62 -52.73 -5.13
CA LEU A 14 -8.86 -52.27 -3.96
C LEU A 14 -8.22 -53.46 -3.23
N ALA A 15 -6.90 -53.43 -3.05
CA ALA A 15 -6.16 -54.48 -2.37
C ALA A 15 -6.40 -54.47 -0.84
N ASP A 16 -6.30 -55.64 -0.21
CA ASP A 16 -6.30 -55.71 1.25
C ASP A 16 -5.06 -54.99 1.83
N GLY A 17 -5.27 -54.25 2.92
CA GLY A 17 -4.25 -53.40 3.52
C GLY A 17 -4.15 -51.98 2.94
N PHE A 18 -5.03 -51.60 2.01
CA PHE A 18 -5.08 -50.25 1.43
C PHE A 18 -6.44 -49.58 1.65
N ALA A 19 -6.43 -48.26 1.74
CA ALA A 19 -7.58 -47.39 1.54
C ALA A 19 -7.47 -46.71 0.17
N ARG A 20 -8.60 -46.38 -0.45
CA ARG A 20 -8.67 -45.59 -1.68
C ARG A 20 -9.32 -44.24 -1.44
N VAL A 21 -8.63 -43.18 -1.80
CA VAL A 21 -9.13 -41.81 -1.79
C VAL A 21 -9.35 -41.39 -3.23
N HIS A 22 -10.61 -41.35 -3.66
CA HIS A 22 -11.02 -40.83 -4.96
C HIS A 22 -11.16 -39.32 -4.89
N TYR A 23 -10.78 -38.61 -5.93
CA TYR A 23 -10.79 -37.15 -5.99
C TYR A 23 -11.17 -36.66 -7.38
N THR A 24 -12.10 -35.72 -7.42
CA THR A 24 -12.60 -35.14 -8.68
C THR A 24 -12.54 -33.63 -8.64
N ARG A 25 -12.27 -33.03 -9.80
CA ARG A 25 -12.22 -31.59 -10.00
C ARG A 25 -13.17 -31.15 -11.11
N PRO A 26 -13.87 -30.00 -10.94
CA PRO A 26 -14.71 -29.45 -11.99
C PRO A 26 -13.96 -29.12 -13.30
N ASP A 27 -12.70 -28.72 -13.20
CA ASP A 27 -11.83 -28.39 -14.34
C ASP A 27 -11.22 -29.62 -15.03
N GLY A 28 -11.26 -30.80 -14.39
CA GLY A 28 -10.63 -32.02 -14.89
C GLY A 28 -9.08 -31.99 -14.90
N GLU A 29 -8.47 -30.98 -14.28
CA GLU A 29 -7.01 -30.76 -14.30
C GLU A 29 -6.37 -31.34 -13.04
N TYR A 30 -5.84 -32.56 -13.16
CA TYR A 30 -5.20 -33.26 -12.03
C TYR A 30 -3.68 -33.17 -12.03
N GLY A 31 -3.10 -32.54 -13.05
CA GLY A 31 -1.65 -32.36 -13.17
C GLY A 31 -1.08 -31.69 -11.92
N GLU A 32 -0.02 -32.29 -11.37
CA GLU A 32 0.73 -31.80 -10.19
C GLU A 32 0.06 -32.01 -8.82
N PHE A 33 -1.20 -32.46 -8.73
CA PHE A 33 -1.80 -32.79 -7.45
C PHE A 33 -1.15 -34.02 -6.79
N ARG A 34 -1.06 -33.97 -5.47
CA ARG A 34 -0.46 -34.99 -4.60
C ARG A 34 -1.30 -35.18 -3.35
N LEU A 35 -1.11 -36.33 -2.69
CA LEU A 35 -1.72 -36.62 -1.40
C LEU A 35 -0.64 -36.62 -0.31
N HIS A 36 -0.66 -35.63 0.59
CA HIS A 36 0.15 -35.64 1.80
C HIS A 36 -0.56 -36.50 2.86
N LEU A 37 0.20 -37.30 3.62
CA LEU A 37 -0.34 -38.35 4.48
C LEU A 37 0.41 -38.44 5.82
N TRP A 38 -0.31 -38.69 6.92
CA TRP A 38 0.26 -38.95 8.25
C TRP A 38 -0.61 -39.93 9.07
N GLU A 39 -0.12 -40.35 10.24
CA GLU A 39 -0.76 -41.30 11.18
C GLU A 39 -0.71 -42.77 10.74
N ASP A 40 -1.85 -43.49 10.69
CA ASP A 40 -1.88 -44.95 10.54
C ASP A 40 -1.71 -45.42 9.08
N THR A 41 -0.81 -44.77 8.35
CA THR A 41 -0.43 -45.13 6.98
C THR A 41 0.95 -45.80 6.94
N THR A 42 1.18 -46.66 5.93
CA THR A 42 2.52 -47.21 5.64
C THR A 42 3.37 -46.28 4.75
N GLU A 43 2.76 -45.24 4.19
CA GLU A 43 3.44 -44.28 3.33
C GLU A 43 4.30 -43.31 4.15
N SER A 44 5.40 -42.86 3.55
CA SER A 44 6.29 -41.84 4.12
C SER A 44 6.57 -40.79 3.06
N VAL A 45 5.90 -39.65 3.16
CA VAL A 45 5.90 -38.58 2.15
C VAL A 45 6.35 -37.25 2.76
N THR A 46 7.02 -36.41 1.99
CA THR A 46 7.29 -35.00 2.36
C THR A 46 6.19 -34.10 1.83
N TRP A 47 6.11 -32.87 2.33
CA TRP A 47 5.19 -31.87 1.78
C TRP A 47 5.47 -31.59 0.30
N GLU A 48 6.72 -31.42 -0.13
CA GLU A 48 7.00 -31.08 -1.54
C GLU A 48 6.67 -32.21 -2.52
N ASN A 49 6.77 -33.47 -2.10
CA ASN A 49 6.62 -34.61 -3.01
C ASN A 49 5.23 -35.26 -2.94
N GLY A 50 4.68 -35.40 -1.73
CA GLY A 50 3.44 -36.15 -1.47
C GLY A 50 3.42 -37.56 -2.05
N LEU A 51 2.23 -38.19 -2.07
CA LEU A 51 1.97 -39.44 -2.78
C LEU A 51 1.45 -39.14 -4.19
N GLU A 52 2.00 -39.82 -5.20
CA GLU A 52 1.58 -39.67 -6.59
C GLU A 52 0.24 -40.35 -6.87
N ILE A 53 -0.52 -39.79 -7.81
CA ILE A 53 -1.80 -40.35 -8.27
C ILE A 53 -1.59 -41.80 -8.72
N THR A 54 -2.39 -42.72 -8.17
CA THR A 54 -2.29 -44.14 -8.48
C THR A 54 -2.87 -44.45 -9.86
N ALA A 55 -4.09 -44.01 -10.12
CA ALA A 55 -4.74 -44.04 -11.44
C ALA A 55 -5.97 -43.12 -11.43
N GLY A 56 -6.85 -43.27 -12.43
CA GLY A 56 -8.17 -42.64 -12.43
C GLY A 56 -9.27 -43.62 -12.83
N ASP A 57 -10.51 -43.22 -12.57
CA ASP A 57 -11.73 -43.92 -12.93
C ASP A 57 -12.85 -42.95 -13.38
N GLY A 58 -14.09 -43.45 -13.48
CA GLY A 58 -15.24 -42.66 -13.93
C GLY A 58 -15.64 -41.50 -13.01
N PHE A 59 -15.06 -41.40 -11.81
CA PHE A 59 -15.25 -40.28 -10.89
C PHE A 59 -14.16 -39.21 -11.04
N GLY A 60 -12.90 -39.61 -11.18
CA GLY A 60 -11.75 -38.71 -11.24
C GLY A 60 -10.43 -39.47 -11.09
N VAL A 61 -9.46 -38.91 -10.37
CA VAL A 61 -8.22 -39.60 -10.00
C VAL A 61 -8.37 -40.24 -8.63
N TYR A 62 -7.52 -41.22 -8.31
CA TYR A 62 -7.48 -41.79 -6.97
C TYR A 62 -6.07 -42.15 -6.51
N TRP A 63 -5.91 -42.22 -5.20
CA TRP A 63 -4.73 -42.72 -4.51
C TRP A 63 -5.07 -43.99 -3.73
N ASP A 64 -4.25 -45.02 -3.88
CA ASP A 64 -4.25 -46.19 -2.99
C ASP A 64 -3.24 -45.94 -1.87
N VAL A 65 -3.73 -45.74 -0.66
CA VAL A 65 -2.97 -45.42 0.55
C VAL A 65 -2.78 -46.70 1.37
N GLY A 66 -1.54 -47.12 1.60
CA GLY A 66 -1.26 -48.26 2.45
C GLY A 66 -1.58 -47.96 3.92
N LEU A 67 -2.20 -48.92 4.61
CA LEU A 67 -2.68 -48.82 5.99
C LEU A 67 -1.81 -49.67 6.93
N GLN A 68 -1.55 -49.17 8.13
CA GLN A 68 -0.94 -49.98 9.19
C GLN A 68 -1.92 -51.05 9.70
N ASP A 69 -1.39 -52.10 10.34
CA ASP A 69 -2.22 -53.08 11.04
C ASP A 69 -3.02 -52.38 12.15
N ASP A 70 -4.31 -52.73 12.29
CA ASP A 70 -5.24 -52.15 13.26
C ASP A 70 -5.45 -50.62 13.16
N TRP A 71 -5.29 -50.03 11.96
CA TRP A 71 -5.51 -48.59 11.73
C TRP A 71 -6.86 -48.08 12.26
N GLU A 72 -6.83 -46.91 12.90
CA GLU A 72 -8.04 -46.20 13.35
C GLU A 72 -8.28 -44.94 12.52
N GLN A 73 -7.21 -44.22 12.17
CA GLN A 73 -7.29 -42.98 11.40
C GLN A 73 -6.08 -42.72 10.50
N VAL A 74 -6.34 -42.14 9.33
CA VAL A 74 -5.31 -41.63 8.43
C VAL A 74 -5.60 -40.17 8.12
N GLY A 75 -4.67 -39.30 8.49
CA GLY A 75 -4.70 -37.90 8.09
C GLY A 75 -4.23 -37.74 6.65
N PHE A 76 -4.93 -36.93 5.86
CA PHE A 76 -4.55 -36.63 4.49
C PHE A 76 -4.87 -35.19 4.05
N ILE A 77 -4.11 -34.69 3.09
CA ILE A 77 -4.34 -33.41 2.41
C ILE A 77 -4.12 -33.61 0.92
N VAL A 78 -5.09 -33.22 0.09
CA VAL A 78 -4.88 -33.09 -1.36
C VAL A 78 -4.27 -31.70 -1.61
N HIS A 79 -3.14 -31.64 -2.31
CA HIS A 79 -2.45 -30.36 -2.55
C HIS A 79 -1.72 -30.31 -3.89
N ARG A 80 -1.46 -29.08 -4.37
CA ARG A 80 -0.61 -28.76 -5.52
C ARG A 80 0.35 -27.64 -5.11
N GLY A 81 1.64 -27.97 -4.98
CA GLY A 81 2.58 -27.07 -4.30
C GLY A 81 2.10 -26.81 -2.87
N ASP A 82 1.99 -25.53 -2.49
CA ASP A 82 1.48 -25.10 -1.18
C ASP A 82 -0.05 -24.92 -1.13
N GLU A 83 -0.74 -25.06 -2.27
CA GLU A 83 -2.20 -24.94 -2.36
C GLU A 83 -2.87 -26.23 -1.87
N LYS A 84 -3.59 -26.15 -0.75
CA LYS A 84 -4.45 -27.21 -0.23
C LYS A 84 -5.82 -27.17 -0.91
N ASP A 85 -6.39 -28.35 -1.18
CA ASP A 85 -7.75 -28.49 -1.67
C ASP A 85 -8.46 -29.58 -0.84
N PRO A 86 -9.53 -29.25 -0.09
CA PRO A 86 -10.32 -28.00 -0.07
C PRO A 86 -9.77 -26.90 0.85
N GLY A 87 -8.61 -27.11 1.48
CA GLY A 87 -7.99 -26.16 2.39
C GLY A 87 -7.79 -26.71 3.81
N SER A 88 -8.77 -27.48 4.30
CA SER A 88 -8.73 -28.13 5.62
C SER A 88 -7.95 -29.45 5.60
N ASP A 89 -7.34 -29.80 6.73
CA ASP A 89 -6.76 -31.12 6.96
C ASP A 89 -7.88 -32.17 7.09
N MET A 90 -7.77 -33.28 6.35
CA MET A 90 -8.81 -34.29 6.27
C MET A 90 -8.42 -35.57 7.00
N PHE A 91 -9.38 -36.28 7.56
CA PHE A 91 -9.13 -37.50 8.32
C PHE A 91 -10.05 -38.65 7.87
N LEU A 92 -9.43 -39.70 7.35
CA LEU A 92 -10.10 -40.96 7.05
C LEU A 92 -10.23 -41.78 8.35
N MET A 93 -11.44 -41.93 8.88
CA MET A 93 -11.71 -42.71 10.09
C MET A 93 -12.23 -44.10 9.76
N ALA A 94 -11.59 -45.15 10.30
CA ALA A 94 -11.98 -46.55 10.04
C ALA A 94 -13.42 -46.86 10.47
N SER A 95 -13.87 -46.24 11.56
CA SER A 95 -15.20 -46.45 12.13
C SER A 95 -16.33 -45.75 11.38
N GLU A 96 -16.01 -44.74 10.56
CA GLU A 96 -17.01 -43.88 9.91
C GLU A 96 -17.01 -44.06 8.39
N HIS A 97 -15.83 -44.15 7.78
CA HIS A 97 -15.67 -44.03 6.33
C HIS A 97 -15.35 -45.35 5.63
N GLY A 98 -14.80 -46.33 6.34
CA GLY A 98 -14.27 -47.55 5.72
C GLY A 98 -13.00 -47.29 4.91
N ARG A 99 -12.74 -48.13 3.90
CA ARG A 99 -11.47 -48.12 3.12
C ARG A 99 -11.61 -47.46 1.75
N GLU A 100 -12.75 -46.91 1.38
CA GLU A 100 -12.94 -46.33 0.05
C GLU A 100 -13.83 -45.10 0.16
N VAL A 101 -13.30 -43.95 -0.23
CA VAL A 101 -13.95 -42.64 -0.06
C VAL A 101 -13.81 -41.77 -1.30
N TRP A 102 -14.72 -40.81 -1.44
CA TRP A 102 -14.77 -39.86 -2.55
C TRP A 102 -14.69 -38.44 -2.01
N ILE A 103 -13.77 -37.67 -2.56
CA ILE A 103 -13.48 -36.28 -2.24
C ILE A 103 -13.79 -35.44 -3.48
N VAL A 104 -14.36 -34.26 -3.25
CA VAL A 104 -14.65 -33.31 -4.33
C VAL A 104 -13.87 -32.04 -4.04
N SER A 105 -13.18 -31.53 -5.05
CA SER A 105 -12.48 -30.25 -4.98
C SER A 105 -13.36 -29.15 -4.39
N GLY A 106 -12.85 -28.39 -3.43
CA GLY A 106 -13.55 -27.34 -2.69
C GLY A 106 -14.49 -27.83 -1.58
N SER A 107 -14.61 -29.14 -1.34
CA SER A 107 -15.47 -29.73 -0.29
C SER A 107 -14.66 -30.55 0.72
N ASP A 108 -14.77 -30.21 2.00
CA ASP A 108 -14.17 -30.96 3.14
C ASP A 108 -14.95 -32.23 3.53
N LYS A 109 -16.13 -32.43 2.92
CA LYS A 109 -16.92 -33.64 3.10
C LYS A 109 -16.26 -34.86 2.47
N ILE A 110 -16.07 -35.89 3.28
CA ILE A 110 -15.68 -37.23 2.85
C ILE A 110 -16.94 -38.03 2.54
N PHE A 111 -17.12 -38.43 1.28
CA PHE A 111 -18.24 -39.28 0.87
C PHE A 111 -17.83 -40.76 0.93
N THR A 112 -18.72 -41.62 1.42
CA THR A 112 -18.51 -43.08 1.49
C THR A 112 -19.19 -43.84 0.34
N GLU A 113 -19.81 -43.10 -0.58
CA GLU A 113 -20.38 -43.57 -1.84
C GLU A 113 -20.11 -42.49 -2.90
N VAL A 114 -20.07 -42.84 -4.18
CA VAL A 114 -19.87 -41.88 -5.29
C VAL A 114 -20.92 -40.76 -5.21
N PRO A 115 -20.55 -39.49 -4.94
CA PRO A 115 -21.51 -38.41 -4.88
C PRO A 115 -22.04 -38.06 -6.27
N ASP A 116 -23.28 -37.57 -6.34
CA ASP A 116 -23.83 -36.98 -7.56
C ASP A 116 -23.20 -35.59 -7.77
N LEU A 117 -22.18 -35.55 -8.62
CA LEU A 117 -21.44 -34.33 -8.93
C LEU A 117 -22.29 -33.23 -9.56
N GLN A 118 -23.44 -33.57 -10.15
CA GLN A 118 -24.37 -32.56 -10.69
C GLN A 118 -25.27 -31.93 -9.63
N ALA A 119 -25.33 -32.52 -8.43
CA ALA A 119 -26.11 -32.04 -7.29
C ALA A 119 -25.29 -31.20 -6.31
N LEU A 120 -23.97 -31.10 -6.47
CA LEU A 120 -23.11 -30.30 -5.60
C LEU A 120 -23.24 -28.81 -5.91
N PRO A 121 -23.12 -27.94 -4.89
CA PRO A 121 -23.14 -26.50 -5.11
C PRO A 121 -21.92 -26.05 -5.93
N ASP A 122 -22.14 -25.07 -6.82
CA ASP A 122 -21.05 -24.32 -7.44
C ASP A 122 -20.82 -22.99 -6.68
N GLY A 123 -19.57 -22.56 -6.56
CA GLY A 123 -19.17 -21.32 -5.88
C GLY A 123 -18.22 -21.47 -4.69
N ASP A 124 -17.80 -20.33 -4.15
CA ASP A 124 -16.87 -20.19 -3.03
C ASP A 124 -17.22 -18.92 -2.25
N ILE A 125 -17.74 -19.10 -1.03
CA ILE A 125 -18.12 -17.98 -0.14
C ILE A 125 -16.95 -17.42 0.68
N GLY A 126 -15.77 -18.03 0.59
CA GLY A 126 -14.51 -17.48 1.08
C GLY A 126 -13.95 -16.40 0.15
N LYS A 127 -14.35 -16.42 -1.13
CA LYS A 127 -14.16 -15.30 -2.06
C LYS A 127 -15.31 -14.32 -1.96
N ALA A 128 -15.08 -13.07 -2.35
CA ALA A 128 -16.11 -12.04 -2.48
C ALA A 128 -16.18 -11.51 -3.91
N GLN A 129 -16.92 -12.21 -4.77
CA GLN A 129 -17.05 -11.91 -6.21
C GLN A 129 -18.38 -11.22 -6.57
N ALA A 130 -19.23 -10.96 -5.58
CA ALA A 130 -20.38 -10.09 -5.69
C ALA A 130 -20.09 -8.76 -4.99
N TYR A 131 -20.74 -7.69 -5.44
CA TYR A 131 -20.54 -6.34 -4.92
C TYR A 131 -21.88 -5.81 -4.43
N TRP A 132 -21.87 -5.08 -3.32
CA TRP A 132 -23.03 -4.36 -2.82
C TRP A 132 -22.76 -2.85 -2.92
N PRO A 133 -22.91 -2.25 -4.12
CA PRO A 133 -22.50 -0.87 -4.36
C PRO A 133 -23.46 0.18 -3.83
N SER A 134 -24.72 -0.17 -3.52
CA SER A 134 -25.74 0.75 -2.99
C SER A 134 -26.76 -0.03 -2.16
N SER A 135 -27.53 0.65 -1.30
CA SER A 135 -28.54 -0.02 -0.49
C SER A 135 -29.72 -0.60 -1.27
N GLU A 136 -29.88 -0.24 -2.55
CA GLU A 136 -30.98 -0.69 -3.41
C GLU A 136 -30.60 -1.89 -4.30
N ALA A 137 -29.32 -2.08 -4.64
CA ALA A 137 -28.90 -3.10 -5.58
C ALA A 137 -27.51 -3.69 -5.30
N LEU A 138 -27.38 -5.00 -5.55
CA LEU A 138 -26.12 -5.73 -5.67
C LEU A 138 -25.71 -5.82 -7.15
N ALA A 139 -24.41 -5.97 -7.40
CA ALA A 139 -23.85 -6.27 -8.71
C ALA A 139 -23.15 -7.64 -8.67
N TRP A 140 -23.51 -8.55 -9.59
CA TRP A 140 -22.89 -9.87 -9.65
C TRP A 140 -22.84 -10.40 -11.09
N ALA A 141 -21.76 -11.10 -11.43
CA ALA A 141 -21.69 -11.94 -12.63
C ALA A 141 -22.46 -13.25 -12.34
N ILE A 142 -23.77 -13.22 -12.57
CA ILE A 142 -24.65 -14.35 -12.27
C ILE A 142 -24.31 -15.58 -13.13
N PRO A 143 -24.44 -16.80 -12.59
CA PRO A 143 -24.27 -18.03 -13.37
C PRO A 143 -25.38 -18.21 -14.41
N ASP A 144 -25.09 -18.96 -15.46
CA ASP A 144 -26.07 -19.31 -16.50
C ASP A 144 -27.22 -20.17 -15.93
N GLY A 145 -28.45 -19.85 -16.32
CA GLY A 145 -29.64 -20.64 -16.01
C GLY A 145 -30.71 -19.87 -15.22
N ASP A 146 -31.94 -20.38 -15.25
CA ASP A 146 -33.05 -19.81 -14.50
C ASP A 146 -32.86 -20.09 -13.00
N ALA A 147 -32.73 -19.03 -12.19
CA ALA A 147 -32.49 -19.13 -10.75
C ALA A 147 -33.29 -18.11 -9.94
N GLU A 148 -33.57 -18.45 -8.68
CA GLU A 148 -33.90 -17.50 -7.63
C GLU A 148 -32.59 -16.99 -7.00
N TYR A 149 -32.42 -15.68 -6.92
CA TYR A 149 -31.24 -15.07 -6.31
C TYR A 149 -31.53 -14.74 -4.85
N ARG A 150 -30.60 -15.06 -3.96
CA ARG A 150 -30.76 -14.90 -2.50
C ARG A 150 -29.52 -14.24 -1.90
N LEU A 151 -29.74 -13.25 -1.04
CA LEU A 151 -28.73 -12.68 -0.15
C LEU A 151 -28.85 -13.36 1.21
N TYR A 152 -27.87 -14.21 1.53
CA TYR A 152 -27.73 -14.89 2.81
C TYR A 152 -26.97 -14.03 3.81
N HIS A 153 -27.35 -14.14 5.08
CA HIS A 153 -26.68 -13.46 6.18
C HIS A 153 -26.60 -14.31 7.45
N SER A 154 -25.53 -14.14 8.22
CA SER A 154 -25.35 -14.72 9.54
C SER A 154 -24.70 -13.73 10.52
N SER A 155 -25.35 -13.50 11.66
CA SER A 155 -24.85 -12.59 12.70
C SER A 155 -23.65 -13.13 13.49
N ASN A 156 -23.36 -14.43 13.40
CA ASN A 156 -22.27 -15.11 14.12
C ASN A 156 -21.23 -15.74 13.20
N GLY A 157 -21.31 -15.51 11.88
CA GLY A 157 -20.34 -16.05 10.93
C GLY A 157 -20.49 -17.55 10.68
N SER A 158 -21.73 -18.05 10.67
CA SER A 158 -22.03 -19.48 10.50
C SER A 158 -22.46 -19.87 9.08
N LEU A 159 -22.36 -18.98 8.09
CA LEU A 159 -22.64 -19.37 6.70
C LEU A 159 -21.57 -20.34 6.22
N GLU A 160 -22.04 -21.41 5.61
CA GLU A 160 -21.19 -22.47 5.06
C GLU A 160 -21.81 -22.92 3.74
N LEU A 161 -20.98 -23.05 2.71
CA LEU A 161 -21.37 -23.68 1.46
C LEU A 161 -20.94 -25.14 1.51
N ASN A 162 -21.89 -26.06 1.54
CA ASN A 162 -21.62 -27.50 1.58
C ASN A 162 -22.55 -28.28 0.66
N ALA A 163 -22.46 -29.60 0.65
CA ALA A 163 -23.24 -30.45 -0.26
C ALA A 163 -24.78 -30.26 -0.19
N GLU A 164 -25.31 -29.63 0.87
CA GLU A 164 -26.74 -29.31 1.02
C GLU A 164 -27.11 -27.92 0.46
N GLY A 165 -26.11 -27.15 0.02
CA GLY A 165 -26.21 -25.77 -0.45
C GLY A 165 -25.61 -24.78 0.55
N LEU A 166 -26.07 -23.54 0.50
CA LEU A 166 -25.66 -22.49 1.44
C LEU A 166 -26.53 -22.56 2.70
N VAL A 167 -25.92 -22.93 3.82
CA VAL A 167 -26.59 -23.19 5.11
C VAL A 167 -26.10 -22.24 6.21
N GLY A 168 -26.70 -22.35 7.41
CA GLY A 168 -26.21 -21.67 8.60
C GLY A 168 -26.62 -20.21 8.75
N GLY A 169 -27.56 -19.71 7.95
CA GLY A 169 -28.09 -18.36 8.07
C GLY A 169 -29.50 -18.20 7.52
N GLU A 170 -29.97 -16.96 7.50
CA GLU A 170 -31.24 -16.55 6.89
C GLU A 170 -30.97 -15.87 5.55
N TYR A 171 -31.99 -15.69 4.71
CA TYR A 171 -31.82 -15.00 3.42
C TYR A 171 -32.97 -14.09 3.07
N VAL A 172 -32.66 -13.13 2.20
CA VAL A 172 -33.61 -12.26 1.50
C VAL A 172 -33.57 -12.59 0.01
N THR A 173 -34.73 -12.77 -0.62
CA THR A 173 -34.82 -12.98 -2.08
C THR A 173 -34.55 -11.66 -2.81
N LEU A 174 -33.69 -11.71 -3.82
CA LEU A 174 -33.34 -10.63 -4.72
C LEU A 174 -34.05 -10.79 -6.06
N THR A 175 -34.23 -9.69 -6.79
CA THR A 175 -34.82 -9.71 -8.15
C THR A 175 -33.86 -9.10 -9.15
N VAL A 176 -33.73 -9.70 -10.34
CA VAL A 176 -32.96 -9.12 -11.44
C VAL A 176 -33.59 -7.80 -11.87
N ASP A 177 -32.77 -6.76 -11.98
CA ASP A 177 -33.16 -5.49 -12.58
C ASP A 177 -32.68 -5.42 -14.03
N ASP A 178 -33.63 -5.52 -14.96
CA ASP A 178 -33.37 -5.45 -16.41
C ASP A 178 -32.83 -4.08 -16.85
N ALA A 179 -32.97 -3.03 -16.02
CA ALA A 179 -32.39 -1.71 -16.30
C ALA A 179 -30.87 -1.67 -16.02
N GLY A 180 -30.34 -2.63 -15.28
CA GLY A 180 -28.94 -2.67 -14.86
C GLY A 180 -28.63 -1.74 -13.68
N LEU A 181 -27.34 -1.56 -13.39
CA LEU A 181 -26.89 -0.68 -12.32
C LEU A 181 -27.15 0.79 -12.65
N ALA A 182 -27.45 1.59 -11.62
CA ALA A 182 -27.66 3.02 -11.75
C ALA A 182 -26.39 3.74 -12.30
N THR A 183 -26.61 4.86 -12.98
CA THR A 183 -25.53 5.59 -13.68
C THR A 183 -24.51 6.23 -12.73
N ASP A 184 -24.96 6.66 -11.55
CA ASP A 184 -24.10 7.16 -10.48
C ASP A 184 -23.25 6.04 -9.86
N VAL A 185 -23.82 4.84 -9.66
CA VAL A 185 -23.08 3.65 -9.22
C VAL A 185 -21.98 3.28 -10.20
N THR A 186 -22.30 3.23 -11.50
CA THR A 186 -21.30 2.90 -12.55
C THR A 186 -20.32 4.03 -12.82
N ALA A 187 -20.64 5.28 -12.47
CA ALA A 187 -19.69 6.38 -12.49
C ALA A 187 -18.68 6.27 -11.32
N LYS A 188 -19.14 5.92 -10.12
CA LYS A 188 -18.27 5.71 -8.94
C LYS A 188 -17.47 4.40 -9.04
N PHE A 189 -18.06 3.36 -9.62
CA PHE A 189 -17.45 2.04 -9.78
C PHE A 189 -17.49 1.56 -11.24
N PRO A 190 -16.68 2.13 -12.15
CA PRO A 190 -16.71 1.79 -13.58
C PRO A 190 -16.44 0.31 -13.89
N HIS A 191 -15.60 -0.33 -13.08
CA HIS A 191 -15.29 -1.76 -13.19
C HIS A 191 -16.49 -2.69 -12.94
N LEU A 192 -17.59 -2.19 -12.37
CA LEU A 192 -18.83 -2.96 -12.18
C LEU A 192 -19.77 -2.86 -13.39
N ALA A 193 -19.43 -2.04 -14.39
CA ALA A 193 -20.24 -1.91 -15.60
C ALA A 193 -20.36 -3.27 -16.32
N GLY A 194 -21.59 -3.63 -16.67
CA GLY A 194 -21.89 -4.89 -17.34
C GLY A 194 -22.21 -6.08 -16.41
N LEU A 195 -22.03 -5.93 -15.10
CA LEU A 195 -22.54 -6.90 -14.13
C LEU A 195 -24.07 -6.82 -14.02
N THR A 196 -24.69 -7.93 -13.61
CA THR A 196 -26.14 -7.97 -13.41
C THR A 196 -26.51 -7.27 -12.11
N ALA A 197 -27.50 -6.37 -12.19
CA ALA A 197 -28.07 -5.73 -11.02
C ALA A 197 -29.13 -6.62 -10.37
N LEU A 198 -29.00 -6.85 -9.06
CA LEU A 198 -29.94 -7.61 -8.25
C LEU A 198 -30.54 -6.66 -7.19
N THR A 199 -31.81 -6.32 -7.33
CA THR A 199 -32.53 -5.42 -6.43
C THR A 199 -32.69 -6.04 -5.04
N VAL A 200 -32.37 -5.26 -4.01
CA VAL A 200 -32.65 -5.56 -2.61
C VAL A 200 -34.05 -5.05 -2.25
N PRO A 201 -34.93 -5.87 -1.65
CA PRO A 201 -36.25 -5.40 -1.24
C PRO A 201 -36.17 -4.23 -0.26
N ALA A 202 -36.95 -3.17 -0.48
CA ALA A 202 -36.94 -1.95 0.35
C ALA A 202 -37.27 -2.17 1.83
N ALA A 203 -37.88 -3.30 2.19
CA ALA A 203 -38.18 -3.68 3.58
C ALA A 203 -36.98 -4.32 4.31
N THR A 204 -35.87 -4.55 3.63
CA THR A 204 -34.67 -5.19 4.19
C THR A 204 -33.97 -4.25 5.17
N ASP A 205 -33.68 -4.75 6.37
CA ASP A 205 -32.87 -4.04 7.36
C ASP A 205 -31.38 -4.20 7.02
N VAL A 206 -30.93 -3.43 6.03
CA VAL A 206 -29.53 -3.45 5.55
C VAL A 206 -28.54 -3.20 6.69
N ASP A 207 -28.87 -2.33 7.64
CA ASP A 207 -27.98 -1.99 8.75
C ASP A 207 -27.72 -3.20 9.66
N ALA A 208 -28.75 -4.00 9.92
CA ALA A 208 -28.58 -5.26 10.65
C ALA A 208 -27.70 -6.27 9.87
N LEU A 209 -27.87 -6.36 8.54
CA LEU A 209 -27.13 -7.30 7.69
C LEU A 209 -25.63 -6.98 7.64
N LEU A 210 -25.27 -5.70 7.57
CA LEU A 210 -23.87 -5.24 7.45
C LEU A 210 -22.99 -5.50 8.69
N THR A 211 -23.56 -6.00 9.79
CA THR A 211 -22.80 -6.34 11.02
C THR A 211 -22.41 -7.83 11.11
N GLY A 212 -22.76 -8.63 10.11
CA GLY A 212 -22.52 -10.07 10.06
C GLY A 212 -21.84 -10.54 8.78
N GLN A 213 -21.78 -11.86 8.62
CA GLN A 213 -21.32 -12.51 7.39
C GLN A 213 -22.40 -12.43 6.32
N LEU A 214 -22.00 -12.21 5.07
CA LEU A 214 -22.87 -12.08 3.92
C LEU A 214 -22.39 -12.97 2.78
N ALA A 215 -23.33 -13.60 2.07
CA ALA A 215 -23.07 -14.31 0.82
C ALA A 215 -24.28 -14.18 -0.12
N VAL A 216 -24.06 -14.20 -1.43
CA VAL A 216 -25.13 -14.37 -2.42
C VAL A 216 -25.12 -15.78 -2.97
N ALA A 217 -26.29 -16.28 -3.35
CA ALA A 217 -26.40 -17.53 -4.08
C ALA A 217 -27.51 -17.48 -5.16
N ALA A 218 -27.27 -18.15 -6.28
CA ALA A 218 -28.25 -18.43 -7.32
C ALA A 218 -28.79 -19.84 -7.13
N ILE A 219 -30.09 -19.99 -6.92
CA ILE A 219 -30.74 -21.26 -6.60
C ILE A 219 -31.64 -21.68 -7.77
N ALA A 220 -31.34 -22.81 -8.40
CA ALA A 220 -32.16 -23.38 -9.47
C ALA A 220 -33.54 -23.81 -8.96
N THR A 221 -34.49 -24.01 -9.88
CA THR A 221 -35.86 -24.45 -9.55
C THR A 221 -35.94 -25.81 -8.86
N ASP A 222 -34.91 -26.65 -9.02
CA ASP A 222 -34.78 -27.97 -8.38
C ASP A 222 -34.08 -27.90 -7.01
N GLY A 223 -33.69 -26.70 -6.56
CA GLY A 223 -33.05 -26.44 -5.27
C GLY A 223 -31.53 -26.45 -5.28
N ARG A 224 -30.88 -26.75 -6.43
CA ARG A 224 -29.41 -26.75 -6.53
C ARG A 224 -28.85 -25.33 -6.51
N VAL A 225 -27.67 -25.15 -5.90
CA VAL A 225 -26.93 -23.89 -5.95
C VAL A 225 -26.13 -23.85 -7.26
N LEU A 226 -26.46 -22.90 -8.15
CA LEU A 226 -25.78 -22.69 -9.43
C LEU A 226 -24.54 -21.80 -9.30
N GLY A 227 -24.39 -21.11 -8.18
CA GLY A 227 -23.28 -20.22 -7.88
C GLY A 227 -23.49 -19.59 -6.52
N ALA A 228 -22.44 -19.46 -5.72
CA ALA A 228 -22.44 -18.73 -4.46
C ALA A 228 -21.11 -18.02 -4.21
N THR A 229 -21.14 -16.83 -3.60
CA THR A 229 -19.93 -16.07 -3.26
C THR A 229 -20.22 -15.06 -2.14
N GLY A 230 -19.18 -14.61 -1.43
CA GLY A 230 -19.23 -13.50 -0.49
C GLY A 230 -19.46 -12.15 -1.19
N LEU A 231 -19.61 -11.08 -0.40
CA LEU A 231 -19.86 -9.73 -0.92
C LEU A 231 -18.76 -8.75 -0.53
N GLN A 232 -18.38 -7.91 -1.49
CA GLN A 232 -17.66 -6.67 -1.23
C GLN A 232 -18.67 -5.56 -0.93
N ILE A 233 -18.57 -4.97 0.25
CA ILE A 233 -19.55 -4.02 0.81
C ILE A 233 -19.15 -2.53 0.90
N PRO A 234 -17.99 -2.03 0.41
CA PRO A 234 -17.66 -0.60 0.56
C PRO A 234 -18.72 0.38 0.03
N GLY A 235 -19.33 0.10 -1.12
CA GLY A 235 -20.29 1.02 -1.73
C GLY A 235 -21.57 1.21 -0.91
N VAL A 236 -22.16 0.12 -0.40
CA VAL A 236 -23.34 0.21 0.50
C VAL A 236 -22.96 0.82 1.85
N ILE A 237 -21.72 0.64 2.32
CA ILE A 237 -21.23 1.33 3.51
C ILE A 237 -21.19 2.85 3.26
N ASP A 238 -20.64 3.29 2.13
CA ASP A 238 -20.63 4.72 1.76
C ASP A 238 -22.05 5.30 1.66
N ASP A 239 -22.93 4.63 0.91
CA ASP A 239 -24.33 5.03 0.70
C ASP A 239 -25.09 5.23 2.03
N ARG A 240 -24.78 4.43 3.05
CA ARG A 240 -25.47 4.46 4.35
C ARG A 240 -24.79 5.31 5.41
N TYR A 241 -23.46 5.32 5.44
CA TYR A 241 -22.69 5.72 6.62
C TYR A 241 -21.60 6.75 6.36
N ALA A 242 -21.34 7.14 5.10
CA ALA A 242 -20.42 8.24 4.83
C ALA A 242 -20.88 9.50 5.59
N THR A 243 -19.94 10.18 6.25
CA THR A 243 -20.25 11.24 7.20
C THR A 243 -19.15 12.29 7.27
N THR A 244 -19.52 13.50 7.70
CA THR A 244 -18.61 14.60 8.02
C THR A 244 -18.48 14.83 9.53
N ALA A 245 -18.99 13.92 10.37
CA ALA A 245 -18.87 14.01 11.82
C ALA A 245 -17.40 13.97 12.26
N ALA A 246 -17.01 14.75 13.27
CA ALA A 246 -15.63 14.77 13.75
C ALA A 246 -15.18 13.41 14.31
N LEU A 247 -14.00 12.96 13.90
CA LEU A 247 -13.37 11.69 14.28
C LEU A 247 -12.07 11.95 15.05
N GLY A 248 -11.54 10.92 15.72
CA GLY A 248 -10.41 11.05 16.61
C GLY A 248 -10.78 11.72 17.93
N VAL A 249 -9.81 12.43 18.51
CA VAL A 249 -10.00 13.17 19.78
C VAL A 249 -10.41 14.61 19.48
N THR A 250 -11.56 15.02 20.04
CA THR A 250 -12.02 16.41 19.98
C THR A 250 -12.23 16.98 21.37
N PHE A 251 -12.14 18.31 21.52
CA PHE A 251 -12.24 18.97 22.82
C PHE A 251 -13.41 19.95 22.87
N ALA A 252 -14.15 19.93 23.99
CA ALA A 252 -15.15 20.93 24.30
C ALA A 252 -15.00 21.41 25.74
N ARG A 253 -14.44 22.61 25.93
CA ARG A 253 -14.09 23.17 27.26
C ARG A 253 -13.21 22.19 28.05
N ASP A 254 -12.09 21.79 27.46
CA ASP A 254 -11.08 20.87 28.01
C ASP A 254 -11.56 19.43 28.26
N VAL A 255 -12.79 19.09 27.85
CA VAL A 255 -13.31 17.72 27.96
C VAL A 255 -13.13 17.00 26.62
N PRO A 256 -12.32 15.92 26.58
CA PRO A 256 -12.12 15.15 25.37
C PRO A 256 -13.34 14.29 25.02
N THR A 257 -13.58 14.09 23.73
CA THR A 257 -14.49 13.09 23.17
C THR A 257 -13.72 12.29 22.14
N MET A 258 -13.69 10.97 22.31
CA MET A 258 -13.03 10.04 21.40
C MET A 258 -14.11 9.46 20.48
N SER A 259 -13.90 9.54 19.18
CA SER A 259 -14.86 9.12 18.16
C SER A 259 -14.19 8.29 17.07
N VAL A 260 -14.75 7.13 16.75
CA VAL A 260 -14.27 6.26 15.67
C VAL A 260 -15.43 5.83 14.77
N TRP A 261 -15.20 5.86 13.45
CA TRP A 261 -16.18 5.38 12.48
C TRP A 261 -16.01 3.86 12.32
N ALA A 262 -17.02 3.11 12.74
CA ALA A 262 -17.01 1.65 12.71
C ALA A 262 -18.43 1.11 12.44
N PRO A 263 -18.96 1.34 11.23
CA PRO A 263 -20.37 1.10 10.92
C PRO A 263 -20.77 -0.38 10.98
N THR A 264 -19.85 -1.29 10.65
CA THR A 264 -20.05 -2.75 10.67
C THR A 264 -19.76 -3.38 12.04
N ALA A 265 -19.22 -2.61 13.00
CA ALA A 265 -18.95 -3.10 14.34
C ALA A 265 -20.26 -3.39 15.08
N ARG A 266 -20.25 -4.49 15.83
CA ARG A 266 -21.34 -4.90 16.72
C ARG A 266 -21.28 -4.17 18.06
N SER A 267 -20.07 -3.91 18.54
CA SER A 267 -19.82 -3.10 19.71
C SER A 267 -18.44 -2.47 19.66
N VAL A 268 -18.31 -1.28 20.26
CA VAL A 268 -17.01 -0.64 20.50
C VAL A 268 -16.89 -0.26 21.97
N ARG A 269 -15.73 -0.57 22.57
CA ARG A 269 -15.37 -0.14 23.93
C ARG A 269 -14.07 0.65 23.88
N LEU A 270 -13.99 1.72 24.66
CA LEU A 270 -12.78 2.51 24.84
C LEU A 270 -12.00 1.99 26.06
N HIS A 271 -10.77 1.57 25.86
CA HIS A 271 -9.84 1.18 26.91
C HIS A 271 -8.93 2.36 27.24
N VAL A 272 -9.00 2.91 28.46
CA VAL A 272 -8.20 4.06 28.90
C VAL A 272 -7.12 3.60 29.88
N PHE A 273 -5.91 4.10 29.71
CA PHE A 273 -4.71 3.77 30.46
C PHE A 273 -4.10 5.04 31.05
N ASN A 274 -3.72 5.00 32.32
CA ASN A 274 -3.05 6.12 32.99
C ASN A 274 -1.60 6.30 32.52
N THR A 275 -0.97 5.25 31.98
CA THR A 275 0.41 5.28 31.47
C THR A 275 0.52 4.52 30.15
N SER A 276 1.51 4.90 29.34
CA SER A 276 1.88 4.24 28.07
C SER A 276 2.22 2.76 28.25
N SER A 277 2.99 2.44 29.30
CA SER A 277 3.44 1.09 29.65
C SER A 277 2.38 0.19 30.30
N GLY A 278 1.18 0.70 30.56
CA GLY A 278 0.09 -0.07 31.15
C GLY A 278 -0.31 -1.26 30.26
N THR A 279 -0.30 -2.48 30.83
CA THR A 279 -0.71 -3.71 30.11
C THR A 279 -2.18 -4.06 30.31
N ARG A 280 -2.88 -3.35 31.21
CA ARG A 280 -4.33 -3.47 31.47
C ARG A 280 -4.94 -2.09 31.53
N ALA A 281 -6.14 -1.94 30.97
CA ALA A 281 -6.88 -0.69 31.02
C ALA A 281 -7.27 -0.36 32.47
N ASP A 282 -7.07 0.89 32.88
CA ASP A 282 -7.53 1.42 34.16
C ASP A 282 -9.05 1.67 34.15
N LEU A 283 -9.60 1.93 32.97
CA LEU A 283 -11.01 2.15 32.73
C LEU A 283 -11.42 1.59 31.38
N ILE A 284 -12.58 0.93 31.31
CA ILE A 284 -13.21 0.46 30.07
C ILE A 284 -14.58 1.11 29.98
N VAL A 285 -14.85 1.81 28.87
CA VAL A 285 -16.09 2.56 28.63
C VAL A 285 -16.77 2.00 27.40
N ALA A 286 -18.05 1.60 27.51
CA ALA A 286 -18.84 1.28 26.32
C ALA A 286 -19.10 2.58 25.53
N MET A 287 -18.92 2.55 24.22
CA MET A 287 -19.14 3.71 23.35
C MET A 287 -20.58 3.71 22.81
N ASP A 288 -21.11 4.90 22.55
CA ASP A 288 -22.44 5.08 21.98
C ASP A 288 -22.34 5.19 20.46
N ARG A 289 -23.09 4.35 19.73
CA ARG A 289 -23.19 4.37 18.26
C ARG A 289 -24.28 5.33 17.80
N ASP A 290 -23.98 6.18 16.83
CA ASP A 290 -24.98 7.02 16.16
C ASP A 290 -25.56 6.37 14.88
N ALA A 291 -26.39 7.13 14.16
CA ALA A 291 -27.03 6.67 12.93
C ALA A 291 -26.05 6.54 11.75
N GLN A 292 -24.94 7.28 11.78
CA GLN A 292 -23.88 7.26 10.76
C GLN A 292 -22.79 6.21 11.05
N GLY A 293 -22.97 5.38 12.09
CA GLY A 293 -22.00 4.34 12.44
C GLY A 293 -20.76 4.86 13.17
N VAL A 294 -20.80 6.11 13.67
CA VAL A 294 -19.76 6.66 14.54
C VAL A 294 -20.02 6.22 15.96
N TRP A 295 -18.98 5.67 16.60
CA TRP A 295 -18.98 5.32 18.01
C TRP A 295 -18.24 6.41 18.78
N SER A 296 -18.85 6.94 19.84
CA SER A 296 -18.24 8.00 20.64
C SER A 296 -18.29 7.73 22.14
N ALA A 297 -17.27 8.22 22.86
CA ALA A 297 -17.27 8.28 24.31
C ALA A 297 -16.76 9.65 24.77
N ARG A 298 -17.59 10.37 25.51
CA ARG A 298 -17.21 11.61 26.18
C ARG A 298 -16.44 11.28 27.46
N GLY A 299 -15.22 11.81 27.56
CA GLY A 299 -14.36 11.62 28.72
C GLY A 299 -14.54 12.67 29.81
N GLU A 300 -13.49 12.81 30.62
CA GLU A 300 -13.33 13.86 31.63
C GLU A 300 -12.08 14.69 31.31
N ALA A 301 -12.01 15.94 31.76
CA ALA A 301 -10.82 16.78 31.57
C ALA A 301 -9.54 16.14 32.14
N SER A 302 -9.67 15.25 33.13
CA SER A 302 -8.55 14.49 33.69
C SER A 302 -7.96 13.44 32.75
N TRP A 303 -8.59 13.19 31.58
CA TRP A 303 -8.12 12.21 30.61
C TRP A 303 -7.08 12.77 29.63
N VAL A 304 -6.88 14.09 29.59
CA VAL A 304 -5.80 14.69 28.80
C VAL A 304 -4.46 14.09 29.23
N GLY A 305 -3.66 13.67 28.24
CA GLY A 305 -2.37 12.99 28.42
C GLY A 305 -2.47 11.49 28.72
N LYS A 306 -3.67 10.94 28.94
CA LYS A 306 -3.85 9.48 29.08
C LYS A 306 -3.77 8.79 27.72
N PHE A 307 -3.56 7.48 27.77
CA PHE A 307 -3.47 6.63 26.59
C PHE A 307 -4.76 5.83 26.40
N TYR A 308 -5.05 5.43 25.17
CA TYR A 308 -6.24 4.65 24.86
C TYR A 308 -6.08 3.70 23.68
N LEU A 309 -6.97 2.72 23.63
CA LEU A 309 -7.19 1.80 22.52
C LEU A 309 -8.70 1.60 22.35
N TYR A 310 -9.15 1.34 21.13
CA TYR A 310 -10.48 0.83 20.88
C TYR A 310 -10.48 -0.69 20.95
N GLU A 311 -11.50 -1.25 21.58
CA GLU A 311 -11.85 -2.65 21.44
C GLU A 311 -13.10 -2.76 20.53
N VAL A 312 -12.93 -3.33 19.35
CA VAL A 312 -13.94 -3.43 18.29
C VAL A 312 -14.35 -4.89 18.11
N GLU A 313 -15.62 -5.20 18.33
CA GLU A 313 -16.20 -6.51 18.02
C GLU A 313 -16.87 -6.44 16.63
N VAL A 314 -16.33 -7.16 15.64
CA VAL A 314 -16.71 -7.03 14.23
C VAL A 314 -16.55 -8.35 13.48
N PHE A 315 -17.36 -8.59 12.45
CA PHE A 315 -17.13 -9.71 11.53
C PHE A 315 -15.93 -9.40 10.62
N ALA A 316 -14.94 -10.28 10.61
CA ALA A 316 -13.74 -10.12 9.77
C ALA A 316 -13.77 -11.16 8.64
N PRO A 317 -14.00 -10.75 7.37
CA PRO A 317 -14.06 -11.67 6.24
C PRO A 317 -12.80 -12.54 6.08
N THR A 318 -11.62 -11.97 6.34
CA THR A 318 -10.32 -12.66 6.21
C THR A 318 -10.17 -13.89 7.11
N VAL A 319 -10.99 -14.02 8.16
CA VAL A 319 -10.99 -15.17 9.09
C VAL A 319 -12.37 -15.82 9.24
N GLY A 320 -13.33 -15.41 8.41
CA GLY A 320 -14.68 -15.98 8.36
C GLY A 320 -15.47 -15.93 9.67
N SER A 321 -15.13 -15.05 10.62
CA SER A 321 -15.73 -15.08 11.96
C SER A 321 -15.78 -13.70 12.64
N VAL A 322 -16.58 -13.59 13.70
CA VAL A 322 -16.62 -12.40 14.56
C VAL A 322 -15.40 -12.38 15.47
N VAL A 323 -14.59 -11.34 15.35
CA VAL A 323 -13.37 -11.13 16.12
C VAL A 323 -13.53 -9.96 17.08
N ARG A 324 -12.61 -9.88 18.04
CA ARG A 324 -12.47 -8.74 18.95
C ARG A 324 -11.08 -8.16 18.81
N ASN A 325 -11.01 -6.99 18.19
CA ASN A 325 -9.77 -6.29 17.93
C ASN A 325 -9.51 -5.25 19.00
N VAL A 326 -8.29 -5.22 19.54
CA VAL A 326 -7.78 -4.09 20.33
C VAL A 326 -6.80 -3.34 19.44
N VAL A 327 -7.12 -2.09 19.14
CA VAL A 327 -6.50 -1.32 18.05
C VAL A 327 -6.40 0.16 18.42
N THR A 328 -5.39 0.83 17.89
CA THR A 328 -5.19 2.29 17.99
C THR A 328 -6.22 3.05 17.17
N ASP A 329 -6.29 4.37 17.37
CA ASP A 329 -7.14 5.28 16.60
C ASP A 329 -6.50 5.62 15.24
N PRO A 330 -7.20 5.43 14.11
CA PRO A 330 -6.74 5.91 12.80
C PRO A 330 -6.49 7.42 12.74
N TYR A 331 -7.18 8.20 13.58
CA TYR A 331 -7.04 9.65 13.72
C TYR A 331 -6.17 10.01 14.94
N SER A 332 -5.22 9.14 15.30
CA SER A 332 -4.24 9.45 16.34
C SER A 332 -3.46 10.73 15.97
N VAL A 333 -3.21 11.57 16.97
CA VAL A 333 -2.33 12.76 16.86
C VAL A 333 -1.11 12.67 17.79
N SER A 334 -1.05 11.60 18.60
CA SER A 334 0.04 11.29 19.51
C SER A 334 -0.05 9.82 19.92
N LEU A 335 1.11 9.21 20.21
CA LEU A 335 1.25 7.77 20.42
C LEU A 335 2.21 7.47 21.58
N ALA A 336 2.01 6.33 22.22
CA ALA A 336 3.04 5.69 23.04
C ALA A 336 4.14 5.11 22.14
N THR A 337 5.32 4.82 22.71
CA THR A 337 6.42 4.16 21.98
C THR A 337 5.94 2.91 21.22
N ASN A 338 6.46 2.73 20.00
CA ASN A 338 6.10 1.70 19.03
C ASN A 338 4.61 1.68 18.67
N SER A 339 4.00 2.87 18.67
CA SER A 339 2.59 3.08 18.35
C SER A 339 1.66 2.19 19.17
N GLY A 340 2.08 1.80 20.38
CA GLY A 340 1.41 0.74 21.14
C GLY A 340 0.04 1.16 21.70
N LYS A 341 -0.20 2.48 21.80
CA LYS A 341 -1.46 3.11 22.23
C LYS A 341 -1.55 4.52 21.66
N SER A 342 -2.77 4.96 21.34
CA SER A 342 -3.07 6.37 21.05
C SER A 342 -3.04 7.20 22.34
N GLN A 343 -2.73 8.49 22.26
CA GLN A 343 -2.75 9.41 23.40
C GLN A 343 -3.81 10.51 23.20
N ILE A 344 -4.51 10.85 24.29
CA ILE A 344 -5.53 11.91 24.32
C ILE A 344 -4.81 13.25 24.47
N ILE A 345 -4.58 13.95 23.35
CA ILE A 345 -3.83 15.22 23.31
C ILE A 345 -4.61 16.27 22.51
N ASP A 346 -4.55 17.52 22.97
CA ASP A 346 -5.01 18.70 22.24
C ASP A 346 -3.81 19.35 21.54
N LEU A 347 -3.75 19.31 20.21
CA LEU A 347 -2.66 19.89 19.43
C LEU A 347 -2.56 21.42 19.57
N THR A 348 -3.62 22.06 20.07
CA THR A 348 -3.65 23.51 20.35
C THR A 348 -3.04 23.88 21.69
N ASP A 349 -2.60 22.90 22.51
CA ASP A 349 -1.90 23.18 23.77
C ASP A 349 -0.57 23.91 23.48
N PRO A 350 -0.37 25.13 24.01
CA PRO A 350 0.84 25.92 23.74
C PRO A 350 2.12 25.28 24.29
N THR A 351 2.03 24.29 25.20
CA THR A 351 3.19 23.54 25.68
C THR A 351 3.75 22.56 24.64
N LEU A 352 2.99 22.28 23.59
CA LEU A 352 3.38 21.44 22.46
C LEU A 352 3.95 22.24 21.29
N ALA A 353 4.19 23.54 21.47
CA ALA A 353 4.69 24.44 20.43
C ALA A 353 5.97 25.14 20.90
N PRO A 354 6.95 25.35 20.00
CA PRO A 354 8.13 26.13 20.33
C PRO A 354 7.79 27.61 20.52
N LEU A 355 8.71 28.36 21.15
CA LEU A 355 8.54 29.80 21.32
C LEU A 355 8.40 30.48 19.96
N GLY A 356 7.36 31.30 19.80
CA GLY A 356 7.11 32.03 18.54
C GLY A 356 6.39 31.22 17.46
N TRP A 357 5.98 29.97 17.74
CA TRP A 357 5.26 29.13 16.77
C TRP A 357 4.05 29.81 16.15
N ASP A 358 3.22 30.47 16.96
CA ASP A 358 2.00 31.14 16.48
C ASP A 358 2.29 32.28 15.50
N ASP A 359 3.44 32.94 15.67
CA ASP A 359 3.93 34.07 14.88
C ASP A 359 4.93 33.63 13.80
N LEU A 360 5.11 32.33 13.56
CA LEU A 360 6.07 31.82 12.57
C LEU A 360 5.69 32.30 11.17
N GLU A 361 6.56 33.13 10.59
CA GLU A 361 6.47 33.58 9.21
C GLU A 361 7.17 32.56 8.29
N LYS A 362 6.45 32.11 7.26
CA LYS A 362 7.00 31.24 6.23
C LYS A 362 7.84 32.06 5.23
N PRO A 363 8.92 31.51 4.66
CA PRO A 363 9.64 32.15 3.57
C PRO A 363 8.69 32.56 2.42
N ASP A 364 8.89 33.74 1.82
CA ASP A 364 8.03 34.22 0.75
C ASP A 364 8.05 33.28 -0.47
N LEU A 365 6.87 33.03 -1.06
CA LEU A 365 6.73 32.27 -2.31
C LEU A 365 5.79 33.04 -3.24
N ALA A 366 6.33 33.60 -4.32
CA ALA A 366 5.56 34.46 -5.21
C ALA A 366 4.72 33.66 -6.21
N ALA A 367 5.28 32.56 -6.74
CA ALA A 367 4.60 31.62 -7.61
C ALA A 367 5.08 30.16 -7.37
N PRO A 368 4.27 29.14 -7.68
CA PRO A 368 4.69 27.74 -7.60
C PRO A 368 5.95 27.42 -8.42
N GLU A 369 6.19 28.13 -9.52
CA GLU A 369 7.36 27.96 -10.38
C GLU A 369 8.68 28.47 -9.75
N ASP A 370 8.61 29.21 -8.63
CA ASP A 370 9.78 29.60 -7.83
C ASP A 370 10.22 28.49 -6.84
N ILE A 371 9.52 27.36 -6.82
CA ILE A 371 9.87 26.21 -5.97
C ILE A 371 11.15 25.55 -6.50
N VAL A 372 12.06 25.23 -5.57
CA VAL A 372 13.25 24.40 -5.79
C VAL A 372 13.29 23.40 -4.64
N LEU A 373 13.19 22.11 -4.96
CA LEU A 373 13.03 21.03 -3.99
C LEU A 373 14.38 20.35 -3.69
N TYR A 374 14.62 20.06 -2.41
CA TYR A 374 15.73 19.23 -1.93
C TYR A 374 15.19 18.08 -1.10
N GLU A 375 15.25 16.86 -1.61
CA GLU A 375 14.73 15.66 -0.96
C GLU A 375 15.74 15.08 0.03
N LEU A 376 15.36 15.00 1.30
CA LEU A 376 16.23 14.69 2.42
C LEU A 376 15.54 13.74 3.41
N HIS A 377 16.30 12.78 3.95
CA HIS A 377 15.85 11.92 5.04
C HIS A 377 16.43 12.39 6.38
N VAL A 378 15.66 12.25 7.47
CA VAL A 378 16.02 12.74 8.81
C VAL A 378 17.33 12.13 9.32
N ARG A 379 17.57 10.85 9.05
CA ARG A 379 18.84 10.20 9.43
C ARG A 379 19.99 10.56 8.51
N ASP A 380 19.76 10.55 7.20
CA ASP A 380 20.79 10.92 6.21
C ASP A 380 21.35 12.31 6.50
N PHE A 381 20.51 13.21 7.01
CA PHE A 381 20.89 14.56 7.39
C PHE A 381 21.93 14.63 8.51
N SER A 382 21.91 13.72 9.49
CA SER A 382 22.64 13.95 10.76
C SER A 382 23.18 12.73 11.48
N ALA A 383 22.85 11.50 11.06
CA ALA A 383 23.26 10.27 11.74
C ALA A 383 24.79 10.18 11.90
N ILE A 384 25.55 10.63 10.89
CA ILE A 384 27.01 10.62 10.91
C ILE A 384 27.67 11.98 11.20
N ASP A 385 26.89 13.07 11.26
CA ASP A 385 27.42 14.43 11.45
C ASP A 385 27.98 14.61 12.87
N GLN A 386 29.31 14.65 12.98
CA GLN A 386 30.00 14.77 14.26
C GLN A 386 29.87 16.16 14.91
N SER A 387 29.40 17.17 14.18
CA SER A 387 29.09 18.49 14.73
C SER A 387 27.75 18.51 15.50
N VAL A 388 26.91 17.49 15.30
CA VAL A 388 25.66 17.27 16.04
C VAL A 388 25.95 16.44 17.30
N PRO A 389 25.43 16.82 18.48
CA PRO A 389 25.47 15.99 19.69
C PRO A 389 24.89 14.60 19.44
N GLU A 390 25.54 13.57 19.99
CA GLU A 390 25.18 12.17 19.75
C GLU A 390 23.70 11.87 20.01
N GLU A 391 23.13 12.46 21.06
CA GLU A 391 21.72 12.30 21.43
C GLU A 391 20.71 12.89 20.43
N PHE A 392 21.16 13.75 19.51
CA PHE A 392 20.31 14.40 18.50
C PHE A 392 20.53 13.87 17.08
N ARG A 393 21.53 13.01 16.86
CA ARG A 393 21.82 12.47 15.52
C ARG A 393 20.68 11.57 15.05
N GLY A 394 20.23 11.82 13.82
CA GLY A 394 19.10 11.12 13.21
C GLY A 394 17.74 11.43 13.84
N THR A 395 17.60 12.62 14.44
CA THR A 395 16.34 13.08 15.07
C THR A 395 15.94 14.46 14.54
N TYR A 396 14.69 14.86 14.78
CA TYR A 396 14.20 16.21 14.48
C TYR A 396 15.04 17.30 15.17
N LYS A 397 15.60 17.02 16.35
CA LYS A 397 16.46 17.97 17.08
C LYS A 397 17.73 18.36 16.32
N ALA A 398 18.24 17.54 15.41
CA ALA A 398 19.43 17.88 14.62
C ALA A 398 19.23 19.17 13.79
N PHE A 399 18.01 19.39 13.29
CA PHE A 399 17.66 20.59 12.51
C PHE A 399 17.65 21.86 13.36
N THR A 400 17.55 21.76 14.68
CA THR A 400 17.50 22.90 15.61
C THR A 400 18.89 23.47 15.94
N LEU A 401 19.95 22.92 15.35
CA LEU A 401 21.34 23.29 15.62
C LEU A 401 21.89 24.16 14.50
N PRO A 402 21.76 25.50 14.56
CA PRO A 402 22.05 26.40 13.43
C PRO A 402 23.54 26.50 13.04
N ARG A 403 24.41 25.70 13.66
CA ARG A 403 25.85 25.65 13.37
C ARG A 403 26.37 24.21 13.25
N SER A 404 25.47 23.23 13.11
CA SER A 404 25.88 21.91 12.63
C SER A 404 26.30 22.02 11.17
N ALA A 405 27.16 21.12 10.71
CA ALA A 405 27.61 21.10 9.33
C ALA A 405 26.42 20.95 8.36
N GLY A 406 25.46 20.07 8.70
CA GLY A 406 24.21 19.94 7.96
C GLY A 406 23.39 21.24 7.85
N MET A 407 23.13 21.95 8.96
CA MET A 407 22.36 23.21 8.92
C MET A 407 23.11 24.36 8.26
N ASP A 408 24.43 24.46 8.47
CA ASP A 408 25.29 25.43 7.76
C ASP A 408 25.26 25.17 6.25
N HIS A 409 25.19 23.90 5.84
CA HIS A 409 25.08 23.51 4.43
C HIS A 409 23.70 23.85 3.85
N LEU A 410 22.61 23.47 4.52
CA LEU A 410 21.25 23.81 4.08
C LEU A 410 21.03 25.33 3.97
N THR A 411 21.57 26.10 4.92
CA THR A 411 21.49 27.58 4.88
C THR A 411 22.22 28.13 3.66
N LYS A 412 23.39 27.57 3.28
CA LYS A 412 24.10 27.98 2.06
C LYS A 412 23.31 27.64 0.79
N LEU A 413 22.62 26.50 0.77
CA LEU A 413 21.75 26.13 -0.35
C LEU A 413 20.56 27.10 -0.43
N ALA A 414 19.95 27.44 0.71
CA ALA A 414 18.87 28.43 0.77
C ALA A 414 19.34 29.81 0.25
N ASP A 415 20.50 30.29 0.73
CA ASP A 415 21.13 31.54 0.26
C ASP A 415 21.42 31.52 -1.27
N ALA A 416 21.66 30.34 -1.84
CA ALA A 416 21.90 30.16 -3.26
C ALA A 416 20.61 30.09 -4.10
N GLY A 417 19.46 29.87 -3.48
CA GLY A 417 18.15 29.84 -4.13
C GLY A 417 17.32 28.56 -3.91
N LEU A 418 17.77 27.62 -3.08
CA LEU A 418 16.91 26.52 -2.63
C LEU A 418 15.75 27.09 -1.80
N THR A 419 14.53 26.61 -2.04
CA THR A 419 13.35 27.14 -1.33
C THR A 419 12.64 26.13 -0.46
N HIS A 420 12.77 24.82 -0.73
CA HIS A 420 12.03 23.78 -0.03
C HIS A 420 12.90 22.57 0.32
N VAL A 421 12.71 22.02 1.52
CA VAL A 421 13.18 20.68 1.90
C VAL A 421 11.98 19.73 1.85
N HIS A 422 12.06 18.71 0.98
CA HIS A 422 11.15 17.58 0.96
C HIS A 422 11.70 16.52 1.91
N LEU A 423 11.02 16.31 3.02
CA LEU A 423 11.35 15.25 3.96
C LEU A 423 10.73 13.92 3.50
N LEU A 424 11.56 12.88 3.38
CA LEU A 424 11.08 11.48 3.34
C LEU A 424 10.11 11.21 4.50
N PRO A 425 9.35 10.09 4.49
CA PRO A 425 8.31 9.80 5.48
C PRO A 425 8.69 10.16 6.93
N VAL A 426 7.94 11.12 7.49
CA VAL A 426 8.07 11.60 8.88
C VAL A 426 6.76 11.48 9.66
N PHE A 427 5.74 10.85 9.07
CA PHE A 427 4.59 10.30 9.79
C PHE A 427 4.99 8.98 10.48
N ASP A 428 4.18 8.48 11.40
CA ASP A 428 4.43 7.23 12.15
C ASP A 428 4.52 6.01 11.23
N ILE A 429 5.71 5.41 11.17
CA ILE A 429 6.04 4.28 10.30
C ILE A 429 6.08 2.97 11.09
N ALA A 430 5.89 1.87 10.38
CA ALA A 430 5.86 0.56 10.97
C ALA A 430 7.24 -0.06 11.17
N THR A 431 8.25 0.32 10.39
CA THR A 431 9.42 -0.53 10.11
C THR A 431 10.65 -0.27 10.98
N ILE A 432 10.58 0.65 11.94
CA ILE A 432 11.65 0.94 12.89
C ILE A 432 11.14 0.70 14.32
N ASP A 433 11.93 0.04 15.16
CA ASP A 433 11.67 0.01 16.59
C ASP A 433 12.02 1.38 17.20
N GLU A 434 11.01 2.07 17.71
CA GLU A 434 11.12 3.38 18.32
C GLU A 434 11.93 3.33 19.64
N ASP A 435 12.09 2.19 20.30
CA ASP A 435 12.91 2.07 21.52
C ASP A 435 14.41 2.08 21.15
N PRO A 436 15.16 3.15 21.51
CA PRO A 436 16.58 3.22 21.17
C PRO A 436 17.42 2.10 21.80
N ALA A 437 16.94 1.48 22.89
CA ALA A 437 17.64 0.37 23.53
C ALA A 437 17.48 -0.96 22.79
N ALA A 438 16.53 -1.08 21.86
CA ALA A 438 16.31 -2.27 21.04
C ALA A 438 17.18 -2.29 19.76
N ARG A 439 17.69 -1.12 19.36
CA ARG A 439 18.48 -0.91 18.14
C ARG A 439 19.78 -1.72 18.16
N GLN A 440 20.14 -2.26 17.01
CA GLN A 440 21.40 -2.97 16.78
C GLN A 440 22.20 -2.31 15.66
N GLU A 441 23.51 -2.35 15.82
CA GLU A 441 24.47 -1.87 14.83
C GLU A 441 25.43 -3.01 14.51
N PRO A 442 26.07 -3.03 13.33
CA PRO A 442 27.06 -4.06 13.01
C PRO A 442 28.22 -4.05 14.03
N ASP A 443 28.54 -5.20 14.64
CA ASP A 443 29.68 -5.35 15.57
C ASP A 443 31.02 -5.55 14.83
N VAL A 444 31.23 -4.77 13.77
CA VAL A 444 32.42 -4.81 12.91
C VAL A 444 32.80 -3.41 12.45
N ASP A 445 34.10 -3.18 12.25
CA ASP A 445 34.58 -1.97 11.58
C ASP A 445 34.36 -2.12 10.07
N LEU A 446 33.22 -1.64 9.58
CA LEU A 446 32.84 -1.70 8.16
C LEU A 446 33.90 -1.06 7.25
N ALA A 447 34.61 -0.03 7.73
CA ALA A 447 35.66 0.66 6.98
C ALA A 447 36.95 -0.16 6.86
N SER A 448 37.09 -1.25 7.64
CA SER A 448 38.25 -2.14 7.57
C SER A 448 38.20 -3.12 6.40
N PHE A 449 37.03 -3.33 5.80
CA PHE A 449 36.85 -4.22 4.65
C PHE A 449 37.28 -3.56 3.32
N PRO A 450 37.68 -4.33 2.30
CA PRO A 450 37.94 -3.81 0.96
C PRO A 450 36.69 -3.11 0.35
N PRO A 451 36.86 -2.05 -0.45
CA PRO A 451 35.72 -1.28 -0.99
C PRO A 451 34.83 -2.07 -1.96
N ASP A 452 35.32 -3.15 -2.56
CA ASP A 452 34.59 -4.05 -3.45
C ASP A 452 34.15 -5.36 -2.77
N SER A 453 34.23 -5.41 -1.44
CA SER A 453 33.85 -6.59 -0.67
C SER A 453 32.34 -6.66 -0.44
N SER A 454 31.83 -7.89 -0.35
CA SER A 454 30.46 -8.16 0.11
C SER A 454 30.34 -8.22 1.64
N GLU A 455 31.42 -8.04 2.39
CA GLU A 455 31.40 -8.17 3.85
C GLU A 455 30.62 -7.03 4.53
N GLN A 456 30.66 -5.82 3.97
CA GLN A 456 29.91 -4.66 4.46
C GLN A 456 28.40 -4.89 4.37
N GLN A 457 27.90 -5.26 3.19
CA GLN A 457 26.46 -5.52 3.00
C GLN A 457 25.99 -6.74 3.80
N ALA A 458 26.87 -7.73 4.03
CA ALA A 458 26.53 -8.89 4.85
C ALA A 458 26.33 -8.48 6.31
N ALA A 459 27.24 -7.67 6.85
CA ALA A 459 27.15 -7.19 8.22
C ALA A 459 25.95 -6.26 8.46
N ILE A 460 25.63 -5.38 7.49
CA ILE A 460 24.40 -4.57 7.53
C ILE A 460 23.16 -5.48 7.42
N GLY A 461 23.18 -6.46 6.52
CA GLY A 461 22.07 -7.39 6.33
C GLY A 461 21.71 -8.21 7.58
N GLU A 462 22.65 -8.42 8.51
CA GLU A 462 22.39 -9.09 9.80
C GLU A 462 21.56 -8.23 10.77
N VAL A 463 21.58 -6.90 10.62
CA VAL A 463 20.97 -5.97 11.58
C VAL A 463 19.96 -5.00 10.96
N ARG A 464 19.80 -4.92 9.64
CA ARG A 464 18.97 -3.90 8.97
C ARG A 464 17.51 -3.83 9.44
N ASP A 465 16.91 -4.94 9.85
CA ASP A 465 15.53 -4.96 10.39
C ASP A 465 15.47 -4.62 11.90
N LEU A 466 16.62 -4.32 12.49
CA LEU A 466 16.85 -4.07 13.91
C LEU A 466 17.66 -2.79 14.15
N ASP A 467 18.11 -2.10 13.10
CA ASP A 467 18.81 -0.85 13.19
C ASP A 467 17.81 0.32 13.28
N ALA A 468 18.31 1.55 13.15
CA ALA A 468 17.49 2.74 13.24
C ALA A 468 17.03 3.27 11.88
N PHE A 469 17.21 2.53 10.78
CA PHE A 469 17.09 3.03 9.43
C PHE A 469 15.98 2.35 8.64
N ASN A 470 15.06 3.17 8.14
CA ASN A 470 14.21 2.83 7.01
C ASN A 470 13.85 4.14 6.30
N TRP A 471 13.55 4.11 5.01
CA TRP A 471 12.94 5.27 4.34
C TRP A 471 11.56 5.60 4.90
N GLY A 472 10.80 4.60 5.36
CA GLY A 472 9.54 4.80 6.04
C GLY A 472 8.30 4.84 5.14
N TYR A 473 8.38 4.29 3.92
CA TYR A 473 7.22 4.07 3.05
C TYR A 473 6.35 2.91 3.55
N ASP A 474 6.09 2.87 4.86
CA ASP A 474 5.42 1.79 5.57
C ASP A 474 4.43 2.38 6.60
N PRO A 475 3.31 2.98 6.16
CA PRO A 475 2.45 3.76 7.05
C PRO A 475 1.82 2.92 8.16
N PHE A 476 1.95 3.42 9.40
CA PHE A 476 1.25 2.88 10.55
C PHE A 476 0.17 3.86 11.05
N HIS A 477 0.50 5.13 11.28
CA HIS A 477 -0.47 6.20 11.54
C HIS A 477 -0.16 7.46 10.74
N TYR A 478 -1.08 7.88 9.87
CA TYR A 478 -0.84 8.96 8.91
C TYR A 478 -0.66 10.36 9.50
N THR A 479 -1.13 10.61 10.73
CA THR A 479 -1.26 11.96 11.31
C THR A 479 -0.52 12.12 12.65
N VAL A 480 0.55 11.34 12.85
CA VAL A 480 1.43 11.46 14.01
C VAL A 480 2.87 11.54 13.51
N PRO A 481 3.74 12.41 14.06
CA PRO A 481 5.17 12.36 13.76
C PRO A 481 5.79 11.01 14.14
N GLU A 482 6.78 10.57 13.38
CA GLU A 482 7.54 9.35 13.64
C GLU A 482 8.26 9.42 15.00
N GLY A 483 8.14 8.36 15.81
CA GLY A 483 8.70 8.34 17.15
C GLY A 483 10.19 8.07 17.19
N SER A 484 10.73 7.26 16.27
CA SER A 484 12.16 6.93 16.23
C SER A 484 13.06 8.14 15.91
N TYR A 485 12.50 9.19 15.29
CA TYR A 485 13.12 10.48 15.03
C TYR A 485 12.94 11.50 16.17
N SER A 486 12.30 11.12 17.27
CA SER A 486 12.19 11.92 18.49
C SER A 486 13.23 11.49 19.52
N THR A 487 13.74 12.43 20.31
CA THR A 487 14.61 12.10 21.45
C THR A 487 13.86 11.36 22.56
N SER A 488 12.53 11.48 22.58
CA SER A 488 11.64 10.74 23.46
C SER A 488 10.41 10.25 22.67
N PRO A 489 10.35 8.96 22.31
CA PRO A 489 9.25 8.44 21.49
C PRO A 489 7.93 8.31 22.27
N ASP A 490 7.96 8.29 23.61
CA ASP A 490 6.75 8.05 24.41
C ASP A 490 5.91 9.32 24.61
N GLY A 491 4.84 9.47 23.82
CA GLY A 491 3.87 10.54 23.95
C GLY A 491 4.24 11.80 23.16
N ALA A 492 3.90 12.97 23.72
CA ALA A 492 3.82 14.22 22.97
C ALA A 492 5.15 14.93 22.64
N ALA A 493 6.31 14.42 23.10
CA ALA A 493 7.60 15.08 22.82
C ALA A 493 7.89 15.19 21.32
N ARG A 494 7.55 14.15 20.55
CA ARG A 494 7.70 14.11 19.08
C ARG A 494 6.93 15.23 18.37
N ILE A 495 5.83 15.71 18.94
CA ILE A 495 5.03 16.82 18.38
C ILE A 495 5.82 18.14 18.48
N LEU A 496 6.37 18.41 19.66
CA LEU A 496 7.17 19.62 19.89
C LEU A 496 8.42 19.61 19.03
N GLU A 497 9.15 18.50 19.00
CA GLU A 497 10.41 18.39 18.24
C GLU A 497 10.19 18.50 16.72
N PHE A 498 9.10 17.93 16.20
CA PHE A 498 8.72 18.15 14.80
C PHE A 498 8.45 19.63 14.51
N ARG A 499 7.69 20.32 15.37
CA ARG A 499 7.41 21.76 15.21
C ARG A 499 8.69 22.60 15.32
N GLU A 500 9.62 22.24 16.20
CA GLU A 500 10.94 22.88 16.28
C GLU A 500 11.76 22.68 15.00
N MET A 501 11.73 21.49 14.39
CA MET A 501 12.36 21.26 13.08
C MET A 501 11.76 22.15 12.01
N VAL A 502 10.42 22.19 11.87
CA VAL A 502 9.74 23.04 10.87
C VAL A 502 10.08 24.51 11.09
N GLN A 503 10.01 24.99 12.33
CA GLN A 503 10.40 26.36 12.67
C GLN A 503 11.84 26.65 12.25
N SER A 504 12.79 25.77 12.60
CA SER A 504 14.21 25.98 12.29
C SER A 504 14.49 26.00 10.78
N LEU A 505 13.84 25.13 10.00
CA LEU A 505 13.94 25.13 8.53
C LEU A 505 13.37 26.42 7.93
N ASN A 506 12.18 26.85 8.37
CA ASN A 506 11.57 28.10 7.93
C ASN A 506 12.45 29.33 8.27
N GLU A 507 13.01 29.38 9.48
CA GLU A 507 13.94 30.43 9.90
C GLU A 507 15.27 30.40 9.11
N ALA A 508 15.68 29.25 8.60
CA ALA A 508 16.80 29.08 7.68
C ALA A 508 16.45 29.43 6.21
N GLY A 509 15.23 29.91 5.95
CA GLY A 509 14.78 30.30 4.61
C GLY A 509 14.17 29.17 3.78
N LEU A 510 13.90 28.01 4.38
CA LEU A 510 13.42 26.81 3.69
C LEU A 510 12.00 26.45 4.14
N ARG A 511 11.10 26.29 3.16
CA ARG A 511 9.79 25.69 3.36
C ARG A 511 9.91 24.17 3.51
N VAL A 512 8.93 23.53 4.16
CA VAL A 512 8.94 22.09 4.45
C VAL A 512 7.86 21.37 3.66
N VAL A 513 8.28 20.43 2.82
CA VAL A 513 7.39 19.46 2.16
C VAL A 513 7.46 18.13 2.89
N MET A 514 6.31 17.49 3.09
CA MET A 514 6.23 16.12 3.58
C MET A 514 5.96 15.13 2.46
N ASP A 515 6.70 14.04 2.42
CA ASP A 515 6.29 12.83 1.73
C ASP A 515 5.11 12.19 2.46
N VAL A 516 4.04 11.89 1.73
CA VAL A 516 2.82 11.28 2.27
C VAL A 516 2.43 10.06 1.45
N VAL A 517 2.13 8.98 2.15
CA VAL A 517 2.00 7.64 1.56
C VAL A 517 0.60 7.11 1.82
N TYR A 518 -0.42 7.77 1.24
CA TYR A 518 -1.80 7.36 1.45
C TYR A 518 -2.24 6.20 0.58
N ASN A 519 -1.44 5.79 -0.41
CA ASN A 519 -1.79 4.78 -1.42
C ASN A 519 -1.81 3.33 -0.87
N HIS A 520 -1.20 3.10 0.29
CA HIS A 520 -1.23 1.82 0.98
C HIS A 520 -1.10 1.97 2.50
N THR A 521 -1.30 0.86 3.21
CA THR A 521 -0.94 0.67 4.62
C THR A 521 0.13 -0.41 4.75
N ASN A 522 0.95 -0.40 5.80
CA ASN A 522 1.93 -1.46 6.04
C ASN A 522 1.30 -2.86 6.19
N ALA A 523 0.09 -2.96 6.75
CA ALA A 523 -0.60 -4.24 6.93
C ALA A 523 -2.13 -4.10 6.87
N SER A 524 -2.79 -5.19 6.49
CA SER A 524 -4.25 -5.34 6.46
C SER A 524 -4.70 -6.60 7.21
N GLY A 525 -6.00 -6.90 7.16
CA GLY A 525 -6.62 -8.03 7.84
C GLY A 525 -6.42 -7.97 9.34
N GLN A 526 -6.12 -9.14 9.92
CA GLN A 526 -5.83 -9.30 11.35
C GLN A 526 -4.32 -9.19 11.67
N GLY A 527 -3.52 -8.66 10.74
CA GLY A 527 -2.08 -8.44 10.96
C GLY A 527 -1.81 -7.54 12.17
N GLN A 528 -0.68 -7.75 12.85
CA GLN A 528 -0.35 -7.04 14.08
C GLN A 528 -0.28 -5.51 13.92
N LYS A 529 0.21 -5.05 12.76
CA LYS A 529 0.33 -3.63 12.40
C LYS A 529 -0.84 -3.13 11.53
N SER A 530 -1.92 -3.90 11.42
CA SER A 530 -3.16 -3.47 10.76
C SER A 530 -3.98 -2.63 11.73
N VAL A 531 -4.37 -1.42 11.31
CA VAL A 531 -5.23 -0.51 12.10
C VAL A 531 -6.61 -0.43 11.45
N LEU A 532 -6.65 0.14 10.25
CA LEU A 532 -7.88 0.43 9.51
C LEU A 532 -8.74 -0.82 9.29
N ASP A 533 -8.13 -1.92 8.83
CA ASP A 533 -8.85 -3.15 8.48
C ASP A 533 -9.31 -3.96 9.70
N ARG A 534 -8.77 -3.66 10.89
CA ARG A 534 -9.25 -4.24 12.15
C ARG A 534 -10.47 -3.51 12.72
N ILE A 535 -10.74 -2.30 12.24
CA ILE A 535 -11.88 -1.46 12.65
C ILE A 535 -13.04 -1.63 11.67
N VAL A 536 -12.79 -1.48 10.37
CA VAL A 536 -13.81 -1.66 9.31
C VAL A 536 -13.25 -2.61 8.24
N PRO A 537 -13.31 -3.94 8.49
CA PRO A 537 -12.74 -4.93 7.58
C PRO A 537 -13.26 -4.82 6.14
N GLY A 538 -12.35 -4.81 5.17
CA GLY A 538 -12.63 -4.78 3.74
C GLY A 538 -13.09 -3.42 3.20
N TYR A 539 -13.02 -2.34 4.00
CA TYR A 539 -13.45 -1.01 3.57
C TYR A 539 -12.31 -0.11 3.14
N TYR A 540 -11.27 0.07 3.95
CA TYR A 540 -10.22 1.07 3.65
C TYR A 540 -9.25 0.61 2.56
N HIS A 541 -9.28 -0.67 2.22
CA HIS A 541 -8.39 -1.31 1.25
C HIS A 541 -9.09 -1.57 -0.07
N ARG A 542 -8.34 -1.45 -1.16
CA ARG A 542 -8.84 -1.83 -2.47
C ARG A 542 -8.79 -3.34 -2.60
N LEU A 543 -9.88 -3.93 -3.09
CA LEU A 543 -10.00 -5.37 -3.26
C LEU A 543 -9.98 -5.76 -4.75
N ASP A 544 -9.38 -6.92 -5.02
CA ASP A 544 -9.42 -7.57 -6.32
C ASP A 544 -10.79 -8.21 -6.59
N ALA A 545 -10.94 -8.90 -7.72
CA ALA A 545 -12.19 -9.55 -8.09
C ALA A 545 -12.61 -10.71 -7.16
N ASN A 546 -11.68 -11.24 -6.36
CA ASN A 546 -11.94 -12.31 -5.40
C ASN A 546 -12.12 -11.78 -3.96
N GLY A 547 -12.03 -10.47 -3.75
CA GLY A 547 -12.12 -9.87 -2.41
C GLY A 547 -10.81 -9.86 -1.64
N LEU A 548 -9.68 -10.15 -2.28
CA LEU A 548 -8.36 -10.06 -1.67
C LEU A 548 -7.83 -8.63 -1.77
N VAL A 549 -7.09 -8.19 -0.76
CA VAL A 549 -6.44 -6.87 -0.78
C VAL A 549 -5.44 -6.80 -1.94
N ALA A 550 -5.57 -5.78 -2.79
CA ALA A 550 -4.62 -5.53 -3.87
C ALA A 550 -3.26 -5.07 -3.31
N THR A 551 -2.17 -5.44 -3.97
CA THR A 551 -0.80 -5.18 -3.47
C THR A 551 0.15 -4.60 -4.51
N SER A 552 -0.37 -3.99 -5.57
CA SER A 552 0.48 -3.45 -6.64
C SER A 552 1.46 -2.39 -6.17
N THR A 553 1.17 -1.70 -5.06
CA THR A 553 2.00 -0.61 -4.52
C THR A 553 3.27 -1.10 -3.82
N CYS A 554 3.35 -2.39 -3.47
CA CYS A 554 4.30 -3.12 -2.60
C CYS A 554 3.60 -3.72 -1.37
N CYS A 555 2.59 -3.01 -0.85
CA CYS A 555 1.93 -3.28 0.43
C CYS A 555 0.40 -3.33 0.26
N ALA A 556 -0.37 -3.25 1.34
CA ALA A 556 -1.83 -3.34 1.28
C ALA A 556 -2.45 -2.03 0.73
N ASN A 557 -2.83 -2.02 -0.56
CA ASN A 557 -3.36 -0.84 -1.25
C ASN A 557 -4.60 -0.29 -0.56
N THR A 558 -4.65 1.02 -0.33
CA THR A 558 -5.85 1.71 0.14
C THR A 558 -6.81 2.00 -1.02
N ALA A 559 -8.07 2.29 -0.70
CA ALA A 559 -9.09 2.68 -1.65
C ALA A 559 -9.59 4.11 -1.38
N THR A 560 -8.85 5.13 -1.84
CA THR A 560 -9.25 6.53 -1.67
C THR A 560 -10.48 6.92 -2.49
N GLU A 561 -10.94 6.06 -3.41
CA GLU A 561 -12.26 6.18 -4.04
C GLU A 561 -13.44 5.93 -3.07
N HIS A 562 -13.17 5.37 -1.88
CA HIS A 562 -14.17 5.24 -0.81
C HIS A 562 -14.20 6.50 0.06
N ASP A 563 -15.40 6.97 0.39
CA ASP A 563 -15.61 8.34 0.88
C ASP A 563 -14.87 8.62 2.21
N MET A 564 -14.83 7.65 3.13
CA MET A 564 -14.18 7.81 4.43
C MET A 564 -12.66 7.59 4.38
N MET A 565 -12.14 6.88 3.38
CA MET A 565 -10.68 6.81 3.14
C MET A 565 -10.19 8.11 2.49
N ARG A 566 -10.91 8.65 1.49
CA ARG A 566 -10.66 9.99 0.95
C ARG A 566 -10.65 11.02 2.06
N ARG A 567 -11.66 10.97 2.93
CA ARG A 567 -11.79 11.90 4.05
C ARG A 567 -10.61 11.79 5.01
N LEU A 568 -10.21 10.57 5.39
CA LEU A 568 -9.05 10.37 6.27
C LEU A 568 -7.79 11.01 5.66
N MET A 569 -7.54 10.81 4.36
CA MET A 569 -6.43 11.42 3.65
C MET A 569 -6.50 12.96 3.71
N VAL A 570 -7.65 13.55 3.40
CA VAL A 570 -7.86 15.01 3.42
C VAL A 570 -7.72 15.59 4.83
N ASP A 571 -8.38 14.99 5.82
CA ASP A 571 -8.34 15.44 7.22
C ASP A 571 -6.89 15.37 7.77
N SER A 572 -6.12 14.35 7.37
CA SER A 572 -4.71 14.19 7.75
C SER A 572 -3.81 15.29 7.17
N VAL A 573 -3.85 15.56 5.85
CA VAL A 573 -3.03 16.63 5.25
C VAL A 573 -3.43 18.02 5.75
N VAL A 574 -4.71 18.25 6.05
CA VAL A 574 -5.15 19.49 6.70
C VAL A 574 -4.57 19.61 8.10
N THR A 575 -4.53 18.52 8.87
CA THR A 575 -3.89 18.53 10.20
C THR A 575 -2.41 18.86 10.11
N TRP A 576 -1.67 18.26 9.17
CA TRP A 576 -0.27 18.59 8.91
C TRP A 576 -0.06 20.07 8.53
N ALA A 577 -0.91 20.60 7.65
CA ALA A 577 -0.84 21.99 7.24
C ALA A 577 -1.17 22.97 8.38
N GLU A 578 -2.26 22.74 9.12
CA GLU A 578 -2.74 23.65 10.17
C GLU A 578 -1.92 23.55 11.46
N GLN A 579 -1.66 22.31 11.92
CA GLN A 579 -1.10 22.06 13.25
C GLN A 579 0.43 22.00 13.24
N TYR A 580 1.02 21.67 12.09
CA TYR A 580 2.48 21.51 11.91
C TYR A 580 3.07 22.46 10.87
N ARG A 581 2.26 23.36 10.28
CA ARG A 581 2.68 24.42 9.34
C ARG A 581 3.45 23.93 8.11
N VAL A 582 3.22 22.68 7.71
CA VAL A 582 3.79 22.08 6.51
C VAL A 582 3.42 22.91 5.28
N ASP A 583 4.36 23.08 4.36
CA ASP A 583 4.30 23.98 3.21
C ASP A 583 3.95 23.28 1.89
N GLY A 584 4.03 21.95 1.85
CA GLY A 584 3.63 21.18 0.68
C GLY A 584 3.62 19.68 0.95
N PHE A 585 3.08 18.94 -0.02
CA PHE A 585 2.92 17.49 0.10
C PHE A 585 3.32 16.82 -1.20
N ARG A 586 4.24 15.85 -1.10
CA ARG A 586 4.55 14.90 -2.17
C ARG A 586 3.75 13.63 -1.93
N PHE A 587 2.88 13.27 -2.86
CA PHE A 587 2.08 12.05 -2.80
C PHE A 587 2.84 10.90 -3.46
N ASP A 588 3.24 9.94 -2.63
CA ASP A 588 3.76 8.66 -3.07
C ASP A 588 2.74 7.90 -3.90
N LEU A 589 3.18 7.32 -5.02
CA LEU A 589 2.34 6.60 -5.99
C LEU A 589 0.98 7.28 -6.21
N MET A 590 1.00 8.60 -6.47
CA MET A 590 -0.21 9.42 -6.64
C MET A 590 -1.19 8.87 -7.68
N GLY A 591 -0.69 8.13 -8.68
CA GLY A 591 -1.51 7.39 -9.66
C GLY A 591 -2.46 6.35 -9.07
N HIS A 592 -2.35 5.99 -7.78
CA HIS A 592 -3.29 5.11 -7.04
C HIS A 592 -4.43 5.85 -6.35
N HIS A 593 -4.46 7.18 -6.46
CA HIS A 593 -5.56 8.04 -6.05
C HIS A 593 -6.39 8.47 -7.27
N MET A 594 -7.64 8.87 -7.05
CA MET A 594 -8.49 9.44 -8.11
C MET A 594 -8.18 10.93 -8.30
N VAL A 595 -8.40 11.45 -9.52
CA VAL A 595 -8.29 12.89 -9.79
C VAL A 595 -9.18 13.70 -8.84
N ASP A 596 -10.38 13.22 -8.54
CA ASP A 596 -11.30 13.84 -7.58
C ASP A 596 -10.75 13.86 -6.15
N ASP A 597 -9.98 12.84 -5.75
CA ASP A 597 -9.34 12.78 -4.44
C ASP A 597 -8.31 13.90 -4.31
N MET A 598 -7.47 14.04 -5.34
CA MET A 598 -6.42 15.06 -5.38
C MET A 598 -6.98 16.48 -5.54
N ALA A 599 -8.09 16.64 -6.27
CA ALA A 599 -8.82 17.90 -6.31
C ALA A 599 -9.40 18.29 -4.94
N ALA A 600 -9.90 17.32 -4.16
CA ALA A 600 -10.36 17.55 -2.80
C ALA A 600 -9.22 17.98 -1.87
N VAL A 601 -8.05 17.33 -1.98
CA VAL A 601 -6.82 17.73 -1.27
C VAL A 601 -6.43 19.18 -1.60
N ARG A 602 -6.33 19.53 -2.89
CA ARG A 602 -5.99 20.91 -3.32
C ARG A 602 -6.97 21.93 -2.77
N SER A 603 -8.27 21.64 -2.87
CA SER A 603 -9.31 22.52 -2.37
C SER A 603 -9.22 22.72 -0.85
N ALA A 604 -8.97 21.66 -0.09
CA ALA A 604 -8.87 21.73 1.37
C ALA A 604 -7.62 22.50 1.82
N LEU A 605 -6.46 22.18 1.25
CA LEU A 605 -5.19 22.87 1.58
C LEU A 605 -5.22 24.35 1.17
N GLY A 606 -5.83 24.69 0.03
CA GLY A 606 -5.98 26.08 -0.39
C GLY A 606 -6.86 26.94 0.53
N GLN A 607 -7.71 26.31 1.37
CA GLN A 607 -8.46 27.02 2.42
C GLN A 607 -7.61 27.31 3.66
N VAL A 608 -6.58 26.49 3.91
CA VAL A 608 -5.59 26.70 4.97
C VAL A 608 -4.60 27.77 4.54
N ASP A 609 -3.92 27.54 3.42
CA ASP A 609 -2.92 28.43 2.84
C ASP A 609 -2.80 28.14 1.34
N SER A 610 -3.13 29.12 0.50
CA SER A 610 -3.11 28.97 -0.96
C SER A 610 -1.70 28.78 -1.55
N THR A 611 -0.65 29.02 -0.77
CA THR A 611 0.74 28.77 -1.17
C THR A 611 1.16 27.32 -0.98
N ILE A 612 0.35 26.49 -0.31
CA ILE A 612 0.66 25.07 -0.13
C ILE A 612 0.67 24.38 -1.49
N TYR A 613 1.79 23.74 -1.79
CA TYR A 613 2.00 23.06 -3.05
C TYR A 613 1.78 21.55 -2.95
N VAL A 614 1.24 20.93 -4.00
CA VAL A 614 0.97 19.48 -4.04
C VAL A 614 1.52 18.91 -5.34
N TYR A 615 2.27 17.83 -5.22
CA TYR A 615 2.80 17.09 -6.34
C TYR A 615 2.90 15.60 -5.98
N GLY A 616 3.24 14.74 -6.94
CA GLY A 616 3.42 13.33 -6.64
C GLY A 616 3.81 12.48 -7.84
N GLU A 617 3.76 11.18 -7.63
CA GLU A 617 4.11 10.17 -8.61
C GLU A 617 2.92 9.74 -9.45
N GLY A 618 2.68 10.45 -10.56
CA GLY A 618 1.56 10.19 -11.47
C GLY A 618 1.75 8.98 -12.39
N TRP A 619 2.36 7.88 -11.93
CA TRP A 619 2.59 6.67 -12.72
C TRP A 619 1.29 5.88 -12.95
N ASP A 620 1.16 5.21 -14.10
CA ASP A 620 -0.06 4.45 -14.46
C ASP A 620 0.19 2.94 -14.46
N PHE A 621 -0.18 2.24 -13.40
CA PHE A 621 0.00 0.79 -13.26
C PHE A 621 -0.95 0.18 -12.21
N GLY A 622 -0.88 -1.14 -12.03
CA GLY A 622 -1.70 -1.85 -11.04
C GLY A 622 -3.18 -1.94 -11.41
N GLU A 623 -4.02 -2.19 -10.42
CA GLU A 623 -5.47 -2.39 -10.56
C GLU A 623 -6.26 -1.12 -10.90
N VAL A 624 -5.65 0.05 -10.72
CA VAL A 624 -6.20 1.37 -11.09
C VAL A 624 -5.84 1.77 -12.52
N GLY A 625 -4.85 1.09 -13.10
CA GLY A 625 -4.23 1.46 -14.37
C GLY A 625 -5.24 1.64 -15.50
N GLN A 626 -4.94 2.55 -16.44
CA GLN A 626 -5.81 2.86 -17.57
C GLN A 626 -7.23 3.27 -17.13
N ASN A 627 -7.35 3.96 -15.99
CA ASN A 627 -8.60 4.38 -15.38
C ASN A 627 -9.57 3.24 -15.03
N ALA A 628 -9.06 2.02 -14.79
CA ALA A 628 -9.91 0.84 -14.56
C ALA A 628 -10.88 1.00 -13.37
N ARG A 629 -10.52 1.83 -12.38
CA ARG A 629 -11.36 2.12 -11.20
C ARG A 629 -11.99 3.51 -11.22
N GLY A 630 -11.79 4.29 -12.28
CA GLY A 630 -12.09 5.72 -12.33
C GLY A 630 -10.88 6.50 -12.85
N ALA A 631 -11.05 7.80 -13.14
CA ALA A 631 -9.95 8.64 -13.57
C ALA A 631 -8.91 8.77 -12.44
N ASN A 632 -7.81 8.02 -12.53
CA ASN A 632 -6.75 8.04 -11.53
C ASN A 632 -5.77 9.20 -11.78
N ALA A 633 -5.08 9.67 -10.75
CA ALA A 633 -4.27 10.90 -10.77
C ALA A 633 -2.88 10.69 -11.42
N THR A 634 -2.91 10.26 -12.69
CA THR A 634 -1.71 10.06 -13.53
C THR A 634 -1.23 11.37 -14.15
N GLN A 635 0.01 11.37 -14.66
CA GLN A 635 0.59 12.48 -15.42
C GLN A 635 -0.33 13.01 -16.54
N LEU A 636 -1.05 12.13 -17.23
CA LEU A 636 -1.94 12.50 -18.33
C LEU A 636 -3.31 13.03 -17.87
N ASN A 637 -3.74 12.67 -16.66
CA ASN A 637 -5.08 12.96 -16.17
C ASN A 637 -5.13 14.21 -15.27
N VAL A 638 -4.04 14.58 -14.61
CA VAL A 638 -3.99 15.70 -13.64
C VAL A 638 -3.69 17.07 -14.27
N GLY A 639 -3.45 17.14 -15.58
CA GLY A 639 -3.22 18.41 -16.28
C GLY A 639 -4.39 19.38 -16.10
N GLY A 640 -4.07 20.64 -15.79
CA GLY A 640 -5.00 21.73 -15.53
C GLY A 640 -5.43 21.88 -14.06
N PHE A 641 -4.98 21.01 -13.16
CA PHE A 641 -5.29 21.09 -11.73
C PHE A 641 -4.23 21.85 -10.91
N GLY A 642 -3.10 22.24 -11.52
CA GLY A 642 -1.99 22.85 -10.79
C GLY A 642 -1.39 21.90 -9.73
N ILE A 643 -1.32 20.62 -10.09
CA ILE A 643 -0.72 19.54 -9.30
C ILE A 643 0.49 19.04 -10.07
N GLY A 644 1.65 19.01 -9.41
CA GLY A 644 2.89 18.54 -10.02
C GLY A 644 2.96 17.03 -10.19
N THR A 645 3.60 16.57 -11.26
CA THR A 645 4.04 15.18 -11.37
C THR A 645 5.51 15.08 -11.72
N PHE A 646 6.19 14.08 -11.15
CA PHE A 646 7.56 13.75 -11.53
C PHE A 646 7.68 13.46 -13.03
N ASN A 647 8.74 14.01 -13.65
CA ASN A 647 9.03 13.86 -15.06
C ASN A 647 10.11 12.80 -15.31
N ASP A 648 9.67 11.57 -15.51
CA ASP A 648 10.49 10.44 -15.94
C ASP A 648 11.11 10.64 -17.34
N ARG A 649 10.52 11.47 -18.21
CA ARG A 649 11.06 11.69 -19.57
C ARG A 649 12.40 12.38 -19.54
N ILE A 650 12.50 13.54 -18.87
CA ILE A 650 13.78 14.26 -18.76
C ILE A 650 14.79 13.44 -17.95
N ARG A 651 14.33 12.75 -16.90
CA ARG A 651 15.15 11.87 -16.05
C ARG A 651 15.86 10.82 -16.89
N ASP A 652 15.11 10.03 -17.67
CA ASP A 652 15.65 8.92 -18.45
C ASP A 652 16.45 9.41 -19.66
N ALA A 653 16.04 10.51 -20.28
CA ALA A 653 16.78 11.12 -21.37
C ALA A 653 18.18 11.60 -20.93
N VAL A 654 18.29 12.20 -19.74
CA VAL A 654 19.57 12.66 -19.19
C VAL A 654 20.43 11.49 -18.68
N ARG A 655 19.85 10.61 -17.84
CA ARG A 655 20.56 9.47 -17.20
C ARG A 655 20.99 8.42 -18.21
N GLY A 656 20.10 8.02 -19.11
CA GLY A 656 20.25 6.84 -19.96
C GLY A 656 19.59 5.59 -19.39
N GLY A 657 18.95 4.82 -20.26
CA GLY A 657 18.16 3.66 -19.90
C GLY A 657 16.86 4.03 -19.18
N SER A 658 16.42 3.16 -18.28
CA SER A 658 15.27 3.35 -17.39
C SER A 658 15.51 2.57 -16.09
N PRO A 659 14.70 2.77 -15.03
CA PRO A 659 14.75 1.95 -13.80
C PRO A 659 14.68 0.43 -14.03
N PHE A 660 14.16 -0.01 -15.18
CA PHE A 660 14.01 -1.42 -15.55
C PHE A 660 14.93 -1.87 -16.70
N GLY A 661 15.76 -0.95 -17.22
CA GLY A 661 16.68 -1.19 -18.33
C GLY A 661 18.05 -1.73 -17.90
N GLY A 662 18.99 -1.80 -18.85
CA GLY A 662 20.37 -2.18 -18.57
C GLY A 662 21.12 -1.11 -17.76
N LEU A 663 21.91 -1.56 -16.77
CA LEU A 663 22.68 -0.69 -15.88
C LEU A 663 23.58 0.30 -16.64
N GLN A 664 24.16 -0.12 -17.75
CA GLN A 664 25.17 0.65 -18.49
C GLN A 664 24.62 1.36 -19.74
N GLU A 665 23.31 1.33 -19.99
CA GLU A 665 22.70 2.07 -21.11
C GLU A 665 22.88 3.58 -20.92
N GLN A 666 23.54 4.25 -21.86
CA GLN A 666 23.87 5.67 -21.78
C GLN A 666 22.71 6.56 -22.20
N GLY A 667 22.74 7.79 -21.70
CA GLY A 667 21.83 8.88 -22.04
C GLY A 667 22.61 10.10 -22.49
N PHE A 668 21.90 11.22 -22.56
CA PHE A 668 22.46 12.47 -23.06
C PHE A 668 23.69 12.93 -22.27
N ALA A 669 23.64 12.88 -20.93
CA ALA A 669 24.75 13.33 -20.09
C ALA A 669 25.85 12.27 -19.93
N THR A 670 25.52 10.97 -20.05
CA THR A 670 26.41 9.87 -19.71
C THR A 670 27.20 9.29 -20.90
N GLY A 671 27.11 9.92 -22.08
CA GLY A 671 28.02 9.69 -23.20
C GLY A 671 27.44 9.01 -24.44
N LEU A 672 26.12 8.82 -24.52
CA LEU A 672 25.47 8.19 -25.68
C LEU A 672 25.94 8.82 -26.99
N TYR A 673 26.37 7.98 -27.96
CA TYR A 673 26.99 8.34 -29.25
C TYR A 673 28.32 9.11 -29.18
N ASN A 674 28.46 10.11 -28.32
CA ASN A 674 29.61 11.01 -28.26
C ASN A 674 30.84 10.39 -27.58
N ASP A 675 30.62 9.58 -26.55
CA ASP A 675 31.65 8.84 -25.81
C ASP A 675 31.11 7.45 -25.40
N PRO A 676 30.91 6.53 -26.37
CA PRO A 676 30.25 5.24 -26.10
C PRO A 676 31.06 4.37 -25.14
N ASN A 677 30.38 3.73 -24.20
CA ASN A 677 30.96 2.70 -23.33
C ASN A 677 30.96 1.31 -24.02
N GLU A 678 31.32 0.27 -23.28
CA GLU A 678 31.42 -1.11 -23.80
C GLU A 678 30.07 -1.81 -24.06
N THR A 679 28.95 -1.19 -23.66
CA THR A 679 27.60 -1.75 -23.83
C THR A 679 27.13 -1.62 -25.27
N ASP A 680 26.65 -2.71 -25.85
CA ASP A 680 26.05 -2.71 -27.18
C ASP A 680 24.69 -1.99 -27.15
N GLN A 681 24.64 -0.83 -27.78
CA GLN A 681 23.47 0.05 -27.86
C GLN A 681 23.10 0.35 -29.31
N GLY A 682 23.39 -0.60 -30.21
CA GLY A 682 23.21 -0.45 -31.65
C GLY A 682 24.40 0.21 -32.34
N ASP A 683 24.29 0.37 -33.65
CA ASP A 683 25.35 0.99 -34.44
C ASP A 683 25.40 2.53 -34.25
N ALA A 684 26.38 3.20 -34.83
CA ALA A 684 26.53 4.65 -34.68
C ALA A 684 25.33 5.45 -35.22
N GLY A 685 24.56 4.90 -36.16
CA GLY A 685 23.33 5.49 -36.65
C GLY A 685 22.18 5.34 -35.66
N ASP A 686 22.05 4.16 -35.06
CA ASP A 686 21.06 3.88 -34.00
C ASP A 686 21.30 4.79 -32.78
N GLN A 687 22.55 4.85 -32.31
CA GLN A 687 22.93 5.69 -31.16
C GLN A 687 22.73 7.18 -31.42
N LEU A 688 23.01 7.64 -32.65
CA LEU A 688 22.75 9.04 -33.01
C LEU A 688 21.25 9.34 -33.02
N ALA A 689 20.43 8.44 -33.56
CA ALA A 689 18.98 8.61 -33.56
C ALA A 689 18.41 8.70 -32.13
N ASP A 690 18.87 7.82 -31.24
CA ASP A 690 18.47 7.84 -29.83
C ASP A 690 18.97 9.10 -29.10
N LEU A 691 20.22 9.53 -29.33
CA LEU A 691 20.74 10.78 -28.77
C LEU A 691 19.90 12.00 -29.20
N LEU A 692 19.50 12.08 -30.47
CA LEU A 692 18.68 13.18 -30.97
C LEU A 692 17.26 13.14 -30.37
N LEU A 693 16.66 11.95 -30.23
CA LEU A 693 15.37 11.78 -29.56
C LEU A 693 15.43 12.24 -28.10
N LYS A 694 16.42 11.75 -27.33
CA LYS A 694 16.64 12.16 -25.93
C LYS A 694 16.92 13.67 -25.83
N GLY A 695 17.64 14.24 -26.79
CA GLY A 695 17.85 15.68 -26.86
C GLY A 695 16.54 16.46 -27.03
N ASP A 696 15.62 15.99 -27.87
CA ASP A 696 14.29 16.59 -28.01
C ASP A 696 13.43 16.38 -26.76
N GLN A 697 13.49 15.21 -26.11
CA GLN A 697 12.84 14.95 -24.83
C GLN A 697 13.31 15.93 -23.73
N ILE A 698 14.62 16.17 -23.65
CA ILE A 698 15.21 17.16 -22.72
C ILE A 698 14.72 18.57 -23.04
N ARG A 699 14.68 18.96 -24.32
CA ARG A 699 14.19 20.29 -24.72
C ARG A 699 12.72 20.51 -24.35
N VAL A 700 11.89 19.48 -24.44
CA VAL A 700 10.50 19.52 -23.96
C VAL A 700 10.44 19.63 -22.44
N GLY A 701 11.19 18.80 -21.70
CA GLY A 701 11.25 18.87 -20.24
C GLY A 701 11.72 20.23 -19.72
N MET A 702 12.78 20.80 -20.31
CA MET A 702 13.29 22.14 -19.98
C MET A 702 12.33 23.27 -20.38
N ALA A 703 11.31 23.01 -21.21
CA ALA A 703 10.26 23.96 -21.55
C ALA A 703 8.99 23.77 -20.68
N GLY A 704 9.12 23.12 -19.51
CA GLY A 704 8.00 22.85 -18.60
C GLY A 704 7.22 21.60 -18.94
N ASN A 705 7.77 20.74 -19.82
CA ASN A 705 7.17 19.50 -20.30
C ASN A 705 5.76 19.67 -20.92
N LEU A 706 5.53 20.85 -21.51
CA LEU A 706 4.25 21.27 -22.05
C LEU A 706 3.87 20.47 -23.30
N ALA A 707 2.63 19.98 -23.34
CA ALA A 707 2.10 19.24 -24.48
C ALA A 707 2.11 20.06 -25.80
N ASP A 708 1.77 21.35 -25.71
CA ASP A 708 1.60 22.24 -26.87
C ASP A 708 2.87 23.06 -27.22
N TYR A 709 3.99 22.84 -26.53
CA TYR A 709 5.23 23.56 -26.83
C TYR A 709 5.76 23.16 -28.22
N ALA A 710 5.70 24.10 -29.18
CA ALA A 710 6.10 23.87 -30.55
C ALA A 710 7.55 24.31 -30.81
N PHE A 711 8.34 23.45 -31.46
CA PHE A 711 9.74 23.70 -31.79
C PHE A 711 10.18 22.92 -33.03
N GLU A 712 11.40 23.19 -33.52
CA GLU A 712 12.04 22.37 -34.57
C GLU A 712 12.84 21.25 -33.90
N SER A 713 12.49 19.99 -34.19
CA SER A 713 13.17 18.80 -33.68
C SER A 713 14.65 18.81 -34.05
N LEU A 714 15.47 18.01 -33.36
CA LEU A 714 16.88 17.85 -33.70
C LEU A 714 17.09 17.15 -35.05
N THR A 715 16.03 16.55 -35.62
CA THR A 715 15.99 16.01 -36.99
C THR A 715 15.50 17.02 -38.03
N GLY A 716 15.05 18.21 -37.64
CA GLY A 716 14.69 19.33 -38.51
C GLY A 716 13.20 19.46 -38.85
N GLU A 717 12.32 18.70 -38.20
CA GLU A 717 10.87 18.74 -38.44
C GLU A 717 10.15 19.60 -37.39
N PRO A 718 9.14 20.40 -37.77
CA PRO A 718 8.28 21.08 -36.80
C PRO A 718 7.48 20.06 -35.98
N ILE A 719 7.54 20.16 -34.66
CA ILE A 719 6.92 19.21 -33.73
C ILE A 719 6.44 19.91 -32.46
N THR A 720 5.46 19.34 -31.76
CA THR A 720 5.02 19.77 -30.42
C THR A 720 5.53 18.81 -29.32
N GLY A 721 5.51 19.24 -28.06
CA GLY A 721 5.94 18.40 -26.95
C GLY A 721 5.20 17.06 -26.86
N SER A 722 3.89 17.05 -27.15
CA SER A 722 3.08 15.83 -27.15
C SER A 722 3.36 14.87 -28.31
N GLU A 723 3.97 15.36 -29.40
CA GLU A 723 4.31 14.54 -30.56
C GLU A 723 5.71 13.89 -30.44
N VAL A 724 6.54 14.33 -29.49
CA VAL A 724 7.83 13.68 -29.20
C VAL A 724 7.58 12.38 -28.44
N ASP A 725 8.02 11.24 -29.00
CA ASP A 725 7.81 9.93 -28.40
C ASP A 725 8.63 9.73 -27.12
N TYR A 726 8.00 9.08 -26.14
CA TYR A 726 8.63 8.51 -24.97
C TYR A 726 8.00 7.14 -24.71
N ASN A 727 8.65 6.08 -25.20
CA ASN A 727 8.20 4.69 -25.01
C ASN A 727 6.74 4.44 -25.44
N GLY A 728 6.29 5.10 -26.51
CA GLY A 728 4.90 5.02 -26.99
C GLY A 728 3.91 5.97 -26.30
N ALA A 729 4.36 6.76 -25.33
CA ALA A 729 3.61 7.83 -24.68
C ALA A 729 4.11 9.22 -25.14
N PRO A 730 3.31 10.29 -24.99
CA PRO A 730 3.79 11.65 -25.27
C PRO A 730 4.84 12.08 -24.24
N THR A 731 5.90 12.73 -24.72
CA THR A 731 6.90 13.37 -23.85
C THR A 731 6.26 14.51 -23.08
N GLY A 732 5.73 15.50 -23.79
CA GLY A 732 5.05 16.65 -23.21
C GLY A 732 3.61 16.30 -22.85
N TYR A 733 3.22 16.52 -21.59
CA TYR A 733 1.88 16.21 -21.09
C TYR A 733 1.26 17.32 -20.24
N THR A 734 2.04 18.31 -19.79
CA THR A 734 1.53 19.36 -18.90
C THR A 734 0.83 20.47 -19.67
N THR A 735 -0.01 21.21 -18.95
CA THR A 735 -0.66 22.43 -19.45
C THR A 735 0.01 23.69 -18.93
N ASP A 736 0.70 23.58 -17.80
CA ASP A 736 1.41 24.66 -17.13
C ASP A 736 2.74 24.14 -16.54
N PRO A 737 3.84 24.92 -16.55
CA PRO A 737 5.12 24.46 -16.01
C PRO A 737 5.08 24.09 -14.53
N GLN A 738 4.16 24.64 -13.73
CA GLN A 738 4.03 24.22 -12.34
C GLN A 738 3.68 22.73 -12.22
N GLU A 739 3.10 22.11 -13.25
CA GLU A 739 2.63 20.73 -13.21
C GLU A 739 3.75 19.70 -13.44
N VAL A 740 4.99 20.15 -13.67
CA VAL A 740 6.14 19.26 -13.87
C VAL A 740 7.19 19.40 -12.77
N ILE A 741 7.60 18.26 -12.21
CA ILE A 741 8.77 18.16 -11.34
C ILE A 741 9.91 17.52 -12.13
N ASN A 742 10.91 18.31 -12.51
CA ASN A 742 12.07 17.85 -13.28
C ASN A 742 13.16 17.35 -12.34
N TYR A 743 13.72 16.18 -12.60
CA TYR A 743 14.75 15.57 -11.77
C TYR A 743 15.64 14.61 -12.56
N VAL A 744 16.82 14.31 -12.01
CA VAL A 744 17.76 13.31 -12.54
C VAL A 744 18.26 12.33 -11.47
N SER A 745 17.88 12.55 -10.22
CA SER A 745 18.14 11.68 -9.07
C SER A 745 17.06 11.91 -8.02
N ALA A 746 16.65 10.84 -7.36
CA ALA A 746 15.82 10.84 -6.16
C ALA A 746 16.40 9.82 -5.18
N HIS A 747 15.70 9.56 -4.08
CA HIS A 747 16.06 8.57 -3.08
C HIS A 747 16.05 7.14 -3.66
N ASP A 748 15.07 6.84 -4.53
CA ASP A 748 14.89 5.58 -5.24
C ASP A 748 15.77 5.47 -6.49
N ASN A 749 16.10 4.24 -6.87
CA ASN A 749 17.09 3.93 -7.89
C ASN A 749 18.50 4.42 -7.50
N GLU A 750 19.46 4.24 -8.41
CA GLU A 750 20.82 4.69 -8.17
C GLU A 750 20.90 6.23 -8.11
N THR A 751 21.78 6.72 -7.23
CA THR A 751 22.18 8.13 -7.24
C THR A 751 22.75 8.51 -8.59
N PHE A 752 22.63 9.79 -8.98
CA PHE A 752 23.21 10.20 -10.27
C PHE A 752 24.74 9.99 -10.33
N PHE A 753 25.46 10.13 -9.21
CA PHE A 753 26.90 9.91 -9.21
C PHE A 753 27.26 8.44 -9.45
N ASP A 754 26.51 7.50 -8.85
CA ASP A 754 26.67 6.07 -9.10
C ASP A 754 26.38 5.71 -10.57
N ILE A 755 25.39 6.36 -11.16
CA ILE A 755 25.07 6.22 -12.59
C ILE A 755 26.21 6.70 -13.48
N VAL A 756 26.83 7.81 -13.12
CA VAL A 756 28.03 8.28 -13.84
C VAL A 756 29.15 7.24 -13.72
N GLN A 757 29.29 6.56 -12.57
CA GLN A 757 30.29 5.50 -12.43
C GLN A 757 30.00 4.32 -13.37
N THR A 758 28.76 3.88 -13.46
CA THR A 758 28.37 2.68 -14.23
C THR A 758 28.25 2.92 -15.73
N LYS A 759 27.81 4.11 -16.16
CA LYS A 759 27.48 4.40 -17.55
C LYS A 759 28.58 5.13 -18.33
N SER A 760 29.41 5.96 -17.69
CA SER A 760 30.53 6.58 -18.43
C SER A 760 31.62 5.55 -18.74
N PRO A 761 32.34 5.67 -19.86
CA PRO A 761 33.43 4.76 -20.21
C PRO A 761 34.44 4.57 -19.07
N LEU A 762 35.02 3.36 -18.95
CA LEU A 762 35.91 3.03 -17.83
C LEU A 762 37.11 4.01 -17.72
N GLY A 763 37.58 4.54 -18.86
CA GLY A 763 38.67 5.50 -18.94
C GLY A 763 38.34 6.95 -18.56
N THR A 764 37.07 7.30 -18.34
CA THR A 764 36.65 8.67 -18.03
C THR A 764 37.22 9.13 -16.69
N SER A 765 37.86 10.31 -16.67
CA SER A 765 38.52 10.86 -15.49
C SER A 765 37.51 11.26 -14.41
N MET A 766 37.91 11.27 -13.14
CA MET A 766 37.03 11.70 -12.05
C MET A 766 36.61 13.19 -12.18
N GLU A 767 37.48 14.04 -12.73
CA GLU A 767 37.12 15.44 -13.02
C GLU A 767 35.99 15.51 -14.05
N ASP A 768 36.07 14.70 -15.12
CA ASP A 768 35.02 14.66 -16.14
C ASP A 768 33.72 14.04 -15.60
N ARG A 769 33.80 13.02 -14.74
CA ARG A 769 32.63 12.44 -14.06
C ARG A 769 31.92 13.49 -13.19
N ALA A 770 32.66 14.29 -12.44
CA ALA A 770 32.09 15.41 -11.68
C ALA A 770 31.47 16.48 -12.59
N ARG A 771 32.02 16.72 -13.78
CA ARG A 771 31.41 17.63 -14.77
C ARG A 771 30.14 17.06 -15.37
N VAL A 772 30.06 15.75 -15.57
CA VAL A 772 28.83 15.06 -16.00
C VAL A 772 27.73 15.22 -14.95
N GLN A 773 28.05 15.07 -13.66
CA GLN A 773 27.12 15.38 -12.57
C GLN A 773 26.57 16.80 -12.71
N ASN A 774 27.46 17.80 -12.80
CA ASN A 774 27.04 19.19 -12.92
C ASN A 774 26.17 19.44 -14.15
N LEU A 775 26.52 18.87 -15.31
CA LEU A 775 25.73 19.01 -16.53
C LEU A 775 24.30 18.48 -16.34
N ALA A 776 24.13 17.34 -15.69
CA ALA A 776 22.81 16.78 -15.46
C ALA A 776 21.97 17.62 -14.48
N LEU A 777 22.60 18.14 -13.42
CA LEU A 777 21.94 19.05 -12.49
C LEU A 777 21.60 20.39 -13.15
N ASP A 778 22.47 20.93 -14.01
CA ASP A 778 22.24 22.17 -14.75
C ASP A 778 21.03 22.07 -15.69
N ILE A 779 20.83 20.92 -16.36
CA ILE A 779 19.66 20.67 -17.21
C ILE A 779 18.36 20.83 -16.41
N VAL A 780 18.34 20.35 -15.16
CA VAL A 780 17.19 20.50 -14.26
C VAL A 780 17.09 21.93 -13.73
N ALA A 781 18.19 22.49 -13.22
CA ALA A 781 18.23 23.79 -12.56
C ALA A 781 17.88 24.97 -13.48
N PHE A 782 18.20 24.89 -14.77
CA PHE A 782 17.93 25.96 -15.74
C PHE A 782 16.70 25.70 -16.63
N GLY A 783 16.00 24.59 -16.43
CA GLY A 783 14.72 24.30 -17.08
C GLY A 783 13.57 25.14 -16.50
N GLN A 784 12.51 25.33 -17.28
CA GLN A 784 11.19 25.67 -16.73
C GLN A 784 10.61 24.47 -15.96
N GLY A 785 9.59 24.75 -15.16
CA GLY A 785 9.01 23.79 -14.21
C GLY A 785 9.78 23.77 -12.89
N ILE A 786 9.43 22.84 -12.02
CA ILE A 786 9.95 22.81 -10.65
C ILE A 786 11.16 21.87 -10.59
N PRO A 787 12.38 22.37 -10.34
CA PRO A 787 13.56 21.54 -10.16
C PRO A 787 13.53 20.79 -8.83
N PHE A 788 13.95 19.53 -8.90
CA PHE A 788 14.06 18.63 -7.75
C PHE A 788 15.45 17.99 -7.68
N PHE A 789 16.04 18.05 -6.48
CA PHE A 789 17.38 17.54 -6.21
C PHE A 789 17.37 16.55 -5.05
N HIS A 790 17.92 15.36 -5.27
CA HIS A 790 18.20 14.41 -4.20
C HIS A 790 19.34 14.92 -3.30
N ALA A 791 19.17 14.85 -1.98
CA ALA A 791 20.16 15.33 -1.03
C ALA A 791 21.53 14.70 -1.25
N GLY A 792 22.55 15.55 -1.30
CA GLY A 792 23.94 15.19 -1.55
C GLY A 792 24.31 15.09 -3.03
N SER A 793 23.39 15.34 -3.98
CA SER A 793 23.73 15.41 -5.41
C SER A 793 24.81 16.46 -5.71
N GLU A 794 24.78 17.57 -4.99
CA GLU A 794 25.78 18.65 -4.99
C GLU A 794 27.12 18.26 -4.33
N LEU A 795 27.14 17.13 -3.61
CA LEU A 795 28.30 16.55 -2.93
C LEU A 795 28.80 15.27 -3.60
N LEU A 796 28.30 14.93 -4.79
CA LEU A 796 28.61 13.67 -5.48
C LEU A 796 28.23 12.43 -4.65
N ARG A 797 27.11 12.50 -3.92
CA ARG A 797 26.63 11.41 -3.07
C ARG A 797 26.56 10.10 -3.85
N SER A 798 27.14 9.07 -3.25
CA SER A 798 27.10 7.68 -3.69
C SER A 798 26.39 6.85 -2.63
N LYS A 799 25.66 5.83 -3.06
CA LYS A 799 25.15 4.75 -2.21
C LYS A 799 25.89 3.44 -2.52
N SER A 800 27.12 3.54 -3.00
CA SER A 800 27.94 2.41 -3.43
C SER A 800 27.24 1.50 -4.46
N LEU A 801 26.54 2.11 -5.41
CA LEU A 801 25.72 1.47 -6.46
C LEU A 801 24.45 0.79 -5.96
N ASP A 802 24.04 0.99 -4.71
CA ASP A 802 22.73 0.53 -4.25
C ASP A 802 21.61 1.29 -4.97
N LYS A 803 20.71 0.52 -5.58
CA LYS A 803 19.58 1.04 -6.34
C LYS A 803 18.29 1.12 -5.52
N ASP A 804 18.24 0.50 -4.35
CA ASP A 804 17.02 0.44 -3.54
C ASP A 804 17.39 0.38 -2.06
N SER A 805 17.93 1.50 -1.58
CA SER A 805 18.63 1.58 -0.31
C SER A 805 17.69 1.82 0.89
N TYR A 806 16.40 1.46 0.76
CA TYR A 806 15.37 1.74 1.76
C TYR A 806 15.68 1.15 3.13
N ASN A 807 16.37 0.01 3.15
CA ASN A 807 16.75 -0.74 4.33
C ASN A 807 18.23 -1.15 4.28
N SER A 808 19.08 -0.22 3.84
CA SER A 808 20.53 -0.41 3.71
C SER A 808 21.34 0.33 4.79
N GLY A 809 20.68 0.77 5.86
CA GLY A 809 21.32 1.39 7.02
C GLY A 809 21.96 2.76 6.75
N ASP A 810 22.48 3.36 7.82
CA ASP A 810 23.21 4.63 7.76
C ASP A 810 24.49 4.52 6.90
N TRP A 811 25.10 3.33 6.80
CA TRP A 811 26.36 3.12 6.08
C TRP A 811 26.28 3.44 4.58
N PHE A 812 25.29 2.87 3.87
CA PHE A 812 25.14 3.09 2.43
C PHE A 812 24.41 4.41 2.13
N ASN A 813 23.62 4.93 3.07
CA ASN A 813 22.85 6.17 2.87
C ASN A 813 23.57 7.45 3.35
N ALA A 814 24.74 7.34 3.98
CA ALA A 814 25.48 8.44 4.55
C ALA A 814 25.63 9.67 3.64
N ILE A 815 25.47 10.86 4.22
CA ILE A 815 25.87 12.15 3.63
C ILE A 815 26.91 12.78 4.57
N ASP A 816 28.11 13.01 4.04
CA ASP A 816 29.19 13.64 4.79
C ASP A 816 29.25 15.15 4.49
N PHE A 817 28.96 15.97 5.50
CA PHE A 817 28.95 17.43 5.42
C PHE A 817 30.27 18.10 5.87
N THR A 818 31.33 17.34 6.17
CA THR A 818 32.57 17.85 6.82
C THR A 818 33.56 18.61 5.94
#